data_AF-A0A524AAQ7-F1
#
_entry.id   AF-A0A524AAQ7-F1
#
_cell.length_a   1.000
_cell.length_b   1.000
_cell.length_c   1.000
_cell.angle_alpha   90.00
_cell.angle_beta   90.00
_cell.angle_gamma   90.00
#
_symmetry.space_group_name_H-M   'P 1'
#
loop_
_entity.id
_entity.type
_entity.pdbx_description
1 polymer ?
#
loop_
_entity_poly.entity_id
_entity_poly.type
_entity_poly.pdbx_seq_one_letter_code
_entity_poly.pdbx_strand_id
1 'polypeptide(L)'
;MSVAKRRECIEWLKSVMGLATHLALAIGIALLVATEVNRYRTHTRGLEDGLASGLPRLVVPRFGVNVSLEQYADLQSLREALDIARSTGFGTIRQRFSWAEMEPARGQYRWERWDQVLPIVHESGLQVIAVLDTSPSWARPPWESDNPWAPPSLAADYARFAEAFSRRYGHLVMAYQIWDQPNITPHWGKGPIDPGGYVELLRLSSEAIRRADPTAQIIAGGLAPNLESGGRNMSDLLFLREIYRRGAGRHFDVLGAKPYGFWSGPDDRRVHPQVLNFSRVILLREEMVRRGQAHKPIWALESGWCALPADWQGSPSPQGSDDPRVQADRLDAAVLRVQQEWPWMGLMCISHLQPDAGIDDPIWGYALLAPDGQPRPTLERLGTRLGRQPVVYPGFTTDLSRYVKPLQWTNQAELRFWGTDLVLVVEKGVTHGQLVVWLEGQSKSTTIELDAQVRHTEKVRIGRRLPSGTHKVLLQGTAEQIAALYGLQVGHRPIPGALWAAIVVGSLALGWCLLMASRAARKVPWVPAWQWARQHWLALSPWAQCSAMVAPLLALILLPTPTLRPACLAFYGLCALLRPDLALLAAVACIPFAPLRVDLGIGSFSLTEITLLAAVAARLWNALLSGSSGLRLRGRLSSIVHLHLLDWAVLLLVLLAFGTSWAAEYRRVAFRELRVVVCESALLYLLLRTAPGDRPHILRLADALWLSAVSVAVYALARYPFAGGVIEAEGARRARAFFGSPNNLALYMERILPLGLAVGLWGRTSRRRWLYGLGAAPVALALVMTFSRGALFLGVPAALLVLALMGGRRTRWILGASAGAFMVAMTLLGGVGRLSSLLDPSQGTTFLRLSLWRAAWEMVQDHPWLGVGLDNFLYYYGDYVRPGAEIDRWLSHPHNLVLDFWLRLGIGGVVALVALLAGFLKRSLTAWRSSPEGDYRAMTLGFIAGVATFVAHGAVDSSYFVVELAYWFMFALAWVGRVEQKRHT
;
A
#
# COMPACT_ATOMS: atom_id res chain seq x y z
N MET A 1 -10.59 11.31 -62.29
CA MET A 1 -11.50 11.11 -61.14
C MET A 1 -12.66 12.09 -61.30
N SER A 2 -13.92 11.65 -61.31
CA SER A 2 -15.09 12.53 -61.53
C SER A 2 -15.27 13.54 -60.38
N VAL A 3 -15.91 14.69 -60.66
CA VAL A 3 -16.20 15.74 -59.66
C VAL A 3 -16.96 15.18 -58.45
N ALA A 4 -17.84 14.19 -58.66
CA ALA A 4 -18.56 13.48 -57.60
C ALA A 4 -17.63 12.71 -56.64
N LYS A 5 -16.63 11.97 -57.14
CA LYS A 5 -15.65 11.24 -56.30
C LYS A 5 -14.75 12.17 -55.49
N ARG A 6 -14.43 13.38 -56.00
CA ARG A 6 -13.72 14.41 -55.21
C ARG A 6 -14.57 14.92 -54.05
N ARG A 7 -15.86 15.17 -54.29
CA ARG A 7 -16.79 15.67 -53.28
C ARG A 7 -17.03 14.65 -52.16
N GLU A 8 -17.16 13.37 -52.50
CA GLU A 8 -17.24 12.27 -51.54
C GLU A 8 -15.96 12.15 -50.69
N CYS A 9 -14.77 12.27 -51.30
CA CYS A 9 -13.50 12.22 -50.59
C CYS A 9 -13.33 13.39 -49.59
N ILE A 10 -13.75 14.60 -49.97
CA ILE A 10 -13.72 15.78 -49.10
C ILE A 10 -14.68 15.63 -47.92
N GLU A 11 -15.91 15.15 -48.13
CA GLU A 11 -16.88 14.92 -47.05
C GLU A 11 -16.44 13.78 -46.11
N TRP A 12 -15.75 12.77 -46.65
CA TRP A 12 -15.10 11.72 -45.87
C TRP A 12 -14.00 12.28 -44.97
N LEU A 13 -13.05 13.04 -45.53
CA LEU A 13 -11.97 13.69 -44.77
C LEU A 13 -12.52 14.60 -43.66
N LYS A 14 -13.53 15.41 -43.95
CA LYS A 14 -14.21 16.25 -42.95
C LYS A 14 -14.83 15.44 -41.82
N SER A 15 -15.45 14.29 -42.13
CA SER A 15 -16.08 13.43 -41.12
C SER A 15 -15.03 12.75 -40.23
N VAL A 16 -13.92 12.30 -40.79
CA VAL A 16 -12.80 11.69 -40.04
C VAL A 16 -12.08 12.74 -39.17
N MET A 17 -11.76 13.90 -39.73
CA MET A 17 -11.15 15.00 -38.97
C MET A 17 -12.09 15.49 -37.87
N GLY A 18 -13.38 15.65 -38.18
CA GLY A 18 -14.40 15.97 -37.20
C GLY A 18 -14.43 14.95 -36.06
N LEU A 19 -14.47 13.66 -36.37
CA LEU A 19 -14.44 12.60 -35.34
C LEU A 19 -13.19 12.69 -34.46
N ALA A 20 -12.00 12.80 -35.07
CA ALA A 20 -10.73 12.86 -34.35
C ALA A 20 -10.66 14.07 -33.41
N THR A 21 -11.06 15.25 -33.90
CA THR A 21 -11.09 16.48 -33.09
C THR A 21 -12.03 16.35 -31.90
N HIS A 22 -13.25 15.86 -32.09
CA HIS A 22 -14.21 15.73 -30.98
C HIS A 22 -13.77 14.66 -29.96
N LEU A 23 -13.13 13.57 -30.39
CA LEU A 23 -12.56 12.58 -29.46
C LEU A 23 -11.37 13.14 -28.68
N ALA A 24 -10.48 13.91 -29.34
CA ALA A 24 -9.36 14.57 -28.65
C ALA A 24 -9.86 15.57 -27.61
N LEU A 25 -10.87 16.37 -27.95
CA LEU A 25 -11.53 17.28 -27.01
C LEU A 25 -12.18 16.51 -25.85
N ALA A 26 -12.90 15.43 -26.14
CA ALA A 26 -13.50 14.57 -25.11
C ALA A 26 -12.45 14.04 -24.12
N ILE A 27 -11.31 13.53 -24.61
CA ILE A 27 -10.21 13.05 -23.76
C ILE A 27 -9.62 14.20 -22.94
N GLY A 28 -9.36 15.36 -23.56
CA GLY A 28 -8.84 16.53 -22.87
C GLY A 28 -9.76 17.00 -21.73
N ILE A 29 -11.07 17.08 -21.99
CA ILE A 29 -12.07 17.43 -20.98
C ILE A 29 -12.11 16.39 -19.86
N ALA A 30 -12.12 15.10 -20.19
CA ALA A 30 -12.12 14.03 -19.18
C ALA A 30 -10.87 14.10 -18.27
N LEU A 31 -9.69 14.38 -18.84
CA LEU A 31 -8.45 14.55 -18.08
C LEU A 31 -8.49 15.79 -17.17
N LEU A 32 -9.04 16.91 -17.65
CA LEU A 32 -9.21 18.12 -16.84
C LEU A 32 -10.15 17.86 -15.66
N VAL A 33 -11.31 17.24 -15.89
CA VAL A 33 -12.25 16.87 -14.81
C VAL A 33 -11.60 15.90 -13.83
N ALA A 34 -10.88 14.88 -14.32
CA ALA A 34 -10.18 13.94 -13.46
C ALA A 34 -9.10 14.62 -12.60
N THR A 35 -8.37 15.57 -13.18
CA THR A 35 -7.35 16.37 -12.49
C THR A 35 -7.99 17.22 -11.39
N GLU A 36 -9.13 17.85 -11.66
CA GLU A 36 -9.88 18.63 -10.68
C GLU A 36 -10.44 17.80 -9.54
N VAL A 37 -11.00 16.62 -9.85
CA VAL A 37 -11.46 15.67 -8.83
C VAL A 37 -10.28 15.21 -7.97
N ASN A 38 -9.13 14.91 -8.56
CA ASN A 38 -7.94 14.50 -7.83
C ASN A 38 -7.38 15.63 -6.94
N ARG A 39 -7.36 16.86 -7.45
CA ARG A 39 -6.98 18.06 -6.69
C ARG A 39 -7.90 18.24 -5.48
N TYR A 40 -9.21 18.21 -5.69
CA TYR A 40 -10.19 18.33 -4.60
C TYR A 40 -10.01 17.21 -3.56
N ARG A 41 -9.88 15.96 -3.99
CA ARG A 41 -9.64 14.82 -3.08
C ARG A 41 -8.37 15.00 -2.25
N THR A 42 -7.30 15.50 -2.87
CA THR A 42 -6.02 15.73 -2.18
C THR A 42 -6.14 16.83 -1.13
N HIS A 43 -6.76 17.96 -1.48
CA HIS A 43 -6.93 19.10 -0.55
C HIS A 43 -7.92 18.83 0.57
N THR A 44 -8.94 18.01 0.33
CA THR A 44 -9.99 17.72 1.33
C THR A 44 -9.72 16.48 2.18
N ARG A 45 -8.64 15.74 1.90
CA ARG A 45 -8.29 14.55 2.69
C ARG A 45 -7.91 14.94 4.11
N GLY A 46 -8.55 14.30 5.09
CA GLY A 46 -8.36 14.57 6.52
C GLY A 46 -9.19 15.74 7.08
N LEU A 47 -9.92 16.48 6.22
CA LEU A 47 -10.93 17.45 6.67
C LEU A 47 -12.13 16.70 7.24
N GLU A 48 -12.50 16.98 8.48
CA GLU A 48 -13.75 16.50 9.09
C GLU A 48 -14.65 17.69 9.45
N ASP A 49 -15.97 17.50 9.32
CA ASP A 49 -16.90 18.62 9.33
C ASP A 49 -17.09 19.29 10.69
N GLY A 50 -16.62 18.69 11.80
CA GLY A 50 -16.79 19.20 13.17
C GLY A 50 -18.17 18.96 13.80
N LEU A 51 -19.17 18.53 13.03
CA LEU A 51 -20.56 18.31 13.48
C LEU A 51 -20.93 16.83 13.69
N ALA A 52 -20.04 15.89 13.34
CA ALA A 52 -20.29 14.47 13.54
C ALA A 52 -20.60 14.13 15.01
N SER A 53 -21.54 13.22 15.25
CA SER A 53 -22.07 12.89 16.58
C SER A 53 -21.09 12.12 17.48
N GLY A 54 -20.00 11.60 16.92
CA GLY A 54 -18.97 10.85 17.63
C GLY A 54 -17.60 11.51 17.55
N LEU A 55 -17.51 12.85 17.50
CA LEU A 55 -16.21 13.52 17.62
C LEU A 55 -15.75 13.54 19.08
N PRO A 56 -14.44 13.39 19.33
CA PRO A 56 -13.90 13.55 20.67
C PRO A 56 -14.02 15.00 21.14
N ARG A 57 -14.03 15.19 22.46
CA ARG A 57 -13.98 16.52 23.06
C ARG A 57 -12.58 17.13 22.86
N LEU A 58 -12.55 18.43 22.56
CA LEU A 58 -11.31 19.20 22.49
C LEU A 58 -10.83 19.58 23.89
N VAL A 59 -9.51 19.50 24.11
CA VAL A 59 -8.89 20.02 25.33
C VAL A 59 -8.87 21.55 25.27
N VAL A 60 -9.10 22.21 26.41
CA VAL A 60 -9.08 23.67 26.53
C VAL A 60 -8.12 24.06 27.65
N PRO A 61 -7.07 24.85 27.38
CA PRO A 61 -6.53 25.23 26.06
C PRO A 61 -6.09 24.02 25.19
N ARG A 62 -6.26 24.14 23.86
CA ARG A 62 -5.98 23.04 22.90
C ARG A 62 -4.49 22.80 22.60
N PHE A 63 -3.61 23.62 23.15
CA PHE A 63 -2.18 23.57 22.89
C PHE A 63 -1.41 23.37 24.17
N GLY A 64 -0.37 22.54 24.07
CA GLY A 64 0.57 22.28 25.13
C GLY A 64 2.02 22.35 24.67
N VAL A 65 2.94 22.05 25.57
CA VAL A 65 4.38 22.03 25.29
C VAL A 65 5.05 20.91 26.09
N ASN A 66 6.09 20.28 25.53
CA ASN A 66 6.88 19.35 26.33
C ASN A 66 7.89 20.13 27.18
N VAL A 67 8.13 19.64 28.38
CA VAL A 67 9.04 20.24 29.34
C VAL A 67 9.93 19.15 29.93
N SER A 68 11.08 19.59 30.46
CA SER A 68 11.99 18.74 31.23
C SER A 68 12.21 19.45 32.56
N LEU A 69 11.19 19.43 33.44
CA LEU A 69 11.20 20.19 34.70
C LEU A 69 12.32 19.73 35.65
N GLU A 70 12.88 18.57 35.39
CA GLU A 70 14.03 17.99 36.08
C GLU A 70 15.34 18.80 35.90
N GLN A 71 15.42 19.63 34.87
CA GLN A 71 16.62 20.44 34.60
C GLN A 71 16.75 21.66 35.53
N TYR A 72 15.64 22.17 36.07
CA TYR A 72 15.65 23.37 36.91
C TYR A 72 16.17 23.04 38.31
N ALA A 73 17.28 23.69 38.69
CA ALA A 73 17.96 23.43 39.96
C ALA A 73 17.22 24.02 41.17
N ASP A 74 16.45 25.09 40.97
CA ASP A 74 15.69 25.78 42.00
C ASP A 74 14.23 26.02 41.58
N LEU A 75 13.39 26.29 42.58
CA LEU A 75 11.95 26.47 42.39
C LEU A 75 11.58 27.79 41.70
N GLN A 76 12.47 28.79 41.70
CA GLN A 76 12.20 30.09 41.09
C GLN A 76 12.30 29.98 39.56
N SER A 77 13.39 29.41 39.04
CA SER A 77 13.53 29.16 37.60
C SER A 77 12.46 28.19 37.08
N LEU A 78 12.05 27.21 37.88
CA LEU A 78 10.93 26.33 37.55
C LEU A 78 9.62 27.12 37.40
N ARG A 79 9.29 28.02 38.34
CA ARG A 79 8.10 28.88 38.26
C ARG A 79 8.14 29.79 37.04
N GLU A 80 9.30 30.38 36.74
CA GLU A 80 9.48 31.23 35.56
C GLU A 80 9.22 30.47 34.25
N ALA A 81 9.72 29.24 34.12
CA ALA A 81 9.45 28.40 32.95
C ALA A 81 7.96 28.05 32.80
N LEU A 82 7.28 27.75 33.92
CA LEU A 82 5.84 27.49 33.91
C LEU A 82 5.03 28.74 33.56
N ASP A 83 5.44 29.91 34.07
CA ASP A 83 4.81 31.19 33.77
C ASP A 83 4.97 31.56 32.29
N ILE A 84 6.14 31.30 31.69
CA ILE A 84 6.36 31.46 30.24
C ILE A 84 5.40 30.54 29.47
N ALA A 85 5.30 29.26 29.85
CA ALA A 85 4.40 28.33 29.17
C ALA A 85 2.93 28.81 29.25
N ARG A 86 2.49 29.21 30.45
CA ARG A 86 1.12 29.65 30.72
C ARG A 86 0.78 30.96 30.00
N SER A 87 1.67 31.95 30.05
CA SER A 87 1.50 33.27 29.42
C SER A 87 1.54 33.21 27.89
N THR A 88 2.29 32.27 27.32
CA THR A 88 2.25 31.96 25.87
C THR A 88 0.88 31.43 25.43
N GLY A 89 0.10 30.88 26.36
CA GLY A 89 -1.26 30.39 26.13
C GLY A 89 -1.39 28.87 26.10
N PHE A 90 -0.33 28.15 26.48
CA PHE A 90 -0.39 26.69 26.70
C PHE A 90 -1.23 26.38 27.95
N GLY A 91 -1.98 25.29 27.86
CA GLY A 91 -2.80 24.76 28.95
C GLY A 91 -2.29 23.46 29.54
N THR A 92 -1.48 22.74 28.77
CA THR A 92 -1.01 21.40 29.11
C THR A 92 0.51 21.34 28.96
N ILE A 93 1.18 20.74 29.93
CA ILE A 93 2.57 20.33 29.82
C ILE A 93 2.66 18.81 29.68
N ARG A 94 3.60 18.34 28.87
CA ARG A 94 3.95 16.93 28.77
C ARG A 94 5.31 16.72 29.43
N GLN A 95 5.33 15.94 30.50
CA GLN A 95 6.50 15.71 31.36
C GLN A 95 6.80 14.22 31.46
N ARG A 96 8.08 13.86 31.40
CA ARG A 96 8.55 12.48 31.58
C ARG A 96 8.78 12.14 33.04
N PHE A 97 8.44 10.92 33.42
CA PHE A 97 8.61 10.36 34.76
C PHE A 97 9.32 9.02 34.63
N SER A 98 10.65 9.07 34.69
CA SER A 98 11.54 7.92 34.50
C SER A 98 11.35 6.88 35.61
N TRP A 99 10.76 5.73 35.28
CA TRP A 99 10.66 4.62 36.23
C TRP A 99 12.03 4.18 36.75
N ALA A 100 13.04 4.20 35.88
CA ALA A 100 14.41 3.82 36.25
C ALA A 100 14.98 4.70 37.38
N GLU A 101 14.68 6.00 37.38
CA GLU A 101 15.12 6.94 38.41
C GLU A 101 14.23 6.95 39.64
N MET A 102 12.92 6.74 39.45
CA MET A 102 11.93 6.78 40.51
C MET A 102 11.86 5.49 41.34
N GLU A 103 12.23 4.32 40.80
CA GLU A 103 12.30 3.04 41.52
C GLU A 103 13.65 2.33 41.25
N PRO A 104 14.79 2.91 41.70
CA PRO A 104 16.13 2.39 41.42
C PRO A 104 16.36 0.97 41.97
N ALA A 105 15.64 0.61 43.03
CA ALA A 105 15.54 -0.74 43.56
C ALA A 105 14.07 -1.10 43.76
N ARG A 106 13.71 -2.38 43.56
CA ARG A 106 12.32 -2.84 43.61
C ARG A 106 11.64 -2.45 44.93
N GLY A 107 10.53 -1.71 44.84
CA GLY A 107 9.75 -1.20 45.97
C GLY A 107 10.35 0.00 46.71
N GLN A 108 11.53 0.49 46.33
CA GLN A 108 12.17 1.66 46.92
C GLN A 108 11.98 2.87 46.00
N TYR A 109 10.97 3.69 46.32
CA TYR A 109 10.60 4.83 45.49
C TYR A 109 11.27 6.14 45.94
N ARG A 110 11.60 6.99 44.96
CA ARG A 110 12.09 8.37 45.14
C ARG A 110 11.02 9.37 44.66
N TRP A 111 10.21 9.88 45.59
CA TRP A 111 9.07 10.76 45.29
C TRP A 111 9.36 12.25 45.53
N GLU A 112 10.43 12.56 46.26
CA GLU A 112 10.66 13.85 46.92
C GLU A 112 10.62 15.02 45.94
N ARG A 113 11.21 14.85 44.75
CA ARG A 113 11.22 15.87 43.71
C ARG A 113 9.82 16.15 43.18
N TRP A 114 9.10 15.11 42.79
CA TRP A 114 7.78 15.25 42.16
C TRP A 114 6.69 15.65 43.15
N ASP A 115 6.87 15.33 44.44
CA ASP A 115 6.06 15.85 45.54
C ASP A 115 6.13 17.39 45.66
N GLN A 116 7.26 17.99 45.27
CA GLN A 116 7.43 19.45 45.26
C GLN A 116 6.98 20.07 43.92
N VAL A 117 7.32 19.44 42.80
CA VAL A 117 7.11 20.01 41.46
C VAL A 117 5.64 19.97 41.02
N LEU A 118 4.94 18.84 41.20
CA LEU A 118 3.58 18.70 40.67
C LEU A 118 2.56 19.67 41.30
N PRO A 119 2.58 19.96 42.62
CA PRO A 119 1.73 20.99 43.19
C PRO A 119 1.97 22.37 42.58
N ILE A 120 3.24 22.75 42.31
CA ILE A 120 3.56 24.04 41.69
C ILE A 120 2.98 24.13 40.27
N VAL A 121 3.09 23.05 39.48
CA VAL A 121 2.47 23.00 38.14
C VAL A 121 0.96 23.21 38.21
N HIS A 122 0.31 22.57 39.18
CA HIS A 122 -1.12 22.70 39.40
C HIS A 122 -1.52 24.12 39.83
N GLU A 123 -0.76 24.73 40.75
CA GLU A 123 -0.92 26.14 41.17
C GLU A 123 -0.76 27.13 40.01
N SER A 124 0.14 26.84 39.06
CA SER A 124 0.31 27.62 37.82
C SER A 124 -0.85 27.45 36.81
N GLY A 125 -1.84 26.62 37.12
CA GLY A 125 -3.02 26.39 36.27
C GLY A 125 -2.71 25.61 34.99
N LEU A 126 -1.69 24.74 35.01
CA LEU A 126 -1.29 23.87 33.91
C LEU A 126 -1.72 22.41 34.19
N GLN A 127 -2.15 21.71 33.15
CA GLN A 127 -2.50 20.29 33.19
C GLN A 127 -1.28 19.44 32.84
N VAL A 128 -1.13 18.25 33.45
CA VAL A 128 0.02 17.36 33.22
C VAL A 128 -0.37 16.13 32.43
N ILE A 129 0.32 15.89 31.32
CA ILE A 129 0.45 14.56 30.71
C ILE A 129 1.69 13.90 31.29
N ALA A 130 1.49 12.83 32.07
CA ALA A 130 2.58 12.06 32.66
C ALA A 130 3.03 10.96 31.70
N VAL A 131 4.24 11.08 31.17
CA VAL A 131 4.87 10.02 30.36
C VAL A 131 5.60 9.08 31.30
N LEU A 132 5.00 7.91 31.52
CA LEU A 132 5.63 6.85 32.28
C LEU A 132 6.48 6.03 31.32
N ASP A 133 7.79 5.97 31.55
CA ASP A 133 8.71 5.31 30.63
C ASP A 133 9.97 4.81 31.33
N THR A 134 10.87 4.23 30.55
CA THR A 134 12.09 3.55 30.97
C THR A 134 11.83 2.33 31.85
N SER A 135 12.87 1.54 32.09
CA SER A 135 12.86 0.40 33.00
C SER A 135 14.09 0.47 33.90
N PRO A 136 13.99 0.28 35.23
CA PRO A 136 15.17 0.21 36.11
C PRO A 136 16.02 -1.02 35.79
N SER A 137 17.30 -0.98 36.15
CA SER A 137 18.26 -2.05 35.84
C SER A 137 17.80 -3.43 36.33
N TRP A 138 17.12 -3.51 37.47
CA TRP A 138 16.60 -4.76 38.04
C TRP A 138 15.41 -5.35 37.26
N ALA A 139 14.72 -4.55 36.44
CA ALA A 139 13.56 -4.98 35.65
C ALA A 139 13.90 -5.26 34.17
N ARG A 140 15.08 -4.83 33.69
CA ARG A 140 15.52 -4.99 32.29
C ARG A 140 16.02 -6.39 32.00
N PRO A 141 15.92 -6.88 30.74
CA PRO A 141 16.62 -8.06 30.30
C PRO A 141 18.15 -7.88 30.47
N PRO A 142 18.91 -8.92 30.88
CA PRO A 142 20.35 -8.79 31.13
C PRO A 142 21.17 -8.26 29.94
N TRP A 143 20.75 -8.55 28.71
CA TRP A 143 21.41 -8.12 27.47
C TRP A 143 21.07 -6.68 27.04
N GLU A 144 20.14 -6.02 27.74
CA GLU A 144 19.75 -4.61 27.56
C GLU A 144 20.12 -3.77 28.79
N SER A 145 21.10 -4.22 29.59
CA SER A 145 21.43 -3.61 30.88
C SER A 145 21.84 -2.13 30.78
N ASP A 146 22.33 -1.69 29.62
CA ASP A 146 22.80 -0.33 29.32
C ASP A 146 21.76 0.56 28.62
N ASN A 147 20.58 0.04 28.27
CA ASN A 147 19.53 0.82 27.62
C ASN A 147 18.32 1.02 28.55
N PRO A 148 18.14 2.19 29.19
CA PRO A 148 17.00 2.43 30.06
C PRO A 148 15.65 2.40 29.32
N TRP A 149 15.62 2.61 28.00
CA TRP A 149 14.41 2.48 27.18
C TRP A 149 14.18 1.07 26.62
N ALA A 150 14.86 0.05 27.15
CA ALA A 150 14.44 -1.31 26.92
C ALA A 150 13.14 -1.61 27.71
N PRO A 151 12.20 -2.35 27.12
CA PRO A 151 11.00 -2.78 27.84
C PRO A 151 11.38 -3.68 29.03
N PRO A 152 10.56 -3.72 30.09
CA PRO A 152 10.82 -4.61 31.21
C PRO A 152 10.67 -6.07 30.79
N SER A 153 11.42 -6.96 31.45
CA SER A 153 11.26 -8.41 31.29
C SER A 153 9.87 -8.89 31.70
N LEU A 154 9.25 -8.19 32.67
CA LEU A 154 7.91 -8.46 33.17
C LEU A 154 7.07 -7.18 33.13
N ALA A 155 6.08 -7.12 32.24
CA ALA A 155 5.15 -6.00 32.13
C ALA A 155 4.38 -5.71 33.45
N ALA A 156 4.18 -6.73 34.29
CA ALA A 156 3.53 -6.58 35.60
C ALA A 156 4.34 -5.70 36.59
N ASP A 157 5.68 -5.69 36.49
CA ASP A 157 6.50 -4.83 37.35
C ASP A 157 6.31 -3.35 36.99
N TYR A 158 6.24 -3.04 35.70
CA TYR A 158 5.94 -1.70 35.21
C TYR A 158 4.51 -1.28 35.59
N ALA A 159 3.53 -2.20 35.49
CA ALA A 159 2.16 -1.93 35.91
C ALA A 159 2.04 -1.62 37.41
N ARG A 160 2.84 -2.26 38.28
CA ARG A 160 2.91 -1.92 39.71
C ARG A 160 3.40 -0.50 39.94
N PHE A 161 4.45 -0.09 39.23
CA PHE A 161 4.94 1.29 39.29
C PHE A 161 3.88 2.28 38.82
N ALA A 162 3.23 2.01 37.70
CA ALA A 162 2.15 2.85 37.17
C ALA A 162 0.98 2.98 38.17
N GLU A 163 0.62 1.91 38.89
CA GLU A 163 -0.37 1.94 39.98
C GLU A 163 0.08 2.79 41.17
N ALA A 164 1.35 2.65 41.60
CA ALA A 164 1.91 3.43 42.70
C ALA A 164 1.95 4.93 42.36
N PHE A 165 2.38 5.27 41.14
CA PHE A 165 2.41 6.64 40.64
C PHE A 165 1.00 7.25 40.58
N SER A 166 0.04 6.54 39.97
CA SER A 166 -1.34 7.04 39.83
C SER A 166 -2.06 7.17 41.18
N ARG A 167 -1.84 6.25 42.13
CA ARG A 167 -2.37 6.37 43.49
C ARG A 167 -1.87 7.62 44.21
N ARG A 168 -0.63 8.03 43.95
CA ARG A 168 -0.02 9.20 44.59
C ARG A 168 -0.42 10.51 43.92
N TYR A 169 -0.40 10.56 42.59
CA TYR A 169 -0.49 11.81 41.83
C TYR A 169 -1.74 11.95 40.97
N GLY A 170 -2.71 11.03 41.02
CA GLY A 170 -3.87 11.06 40.11
C GLY A 170 -4.72 12.33 40.19
N HIS A 171 -4.76 13.00 41.33
CA HIS A 171 -5.44 14.29 41.49
C HIS A 171 -4.71 15.49 40.85
N LEU A 172 -3.45 15.31 40.39
CA LEU A 172 -2.61 16.34 39.76
C LEU A 172 -2.33 16.05 38.28
N VAL A 173 -2.72 14.88 37.76
CA VAL A 173 -2.38 14.42 36.41
C VAL A 173 -3.64 14.32 35.56
N MET A 174 -3.60 14.89 34.36
CA MET A 174 -4.71 14.86 33.41
C MET A 174 -4.80 13.52 32.67
N ALA A 175 -3.65 12.97 32.28
CA ALA A 175 -3.57 11.75 31.49
C ALA A 175 -2.22 11.04 31.65
N TYR A 176 -2.23 9.73 31.47
CA TYR A 176 -1.06 8.86 31.56
C TYR A 176 -0.70 8.33 30.18
N GLN A 177 0.48 8.68 29.69
CA GLN A 177 1.06 8.08 28.49
C GLN A 177 1.86 6.84 28.88
N ILE A 178 1.48 5.71 28.29
CA ILE A 178 2.13 4.43 28.52
C ILE A 178 3.22 4.21 27.48
N TRP A 179 4.45 4.45 27.92
CA TRP A 179 5.67 4.41 27.11
C TRP A 179 5.76 5.51 26.06
N ASP A 180 6.93 5.71 25.47
CA ASP A 180 7.15 6.65 24.37
C ASP A 180 7.90 5.99 23.23
N GLN A 181 7.44 6.22 21.99
CA GLN A 181 8.05 5.69 20.76
C GLN A 181 8.33 4.16 20.80
N PRO A 182 7.35 3.31 21.18
CA PRO A 182 7.56 1.86 21.27
C PRO A 182 7.83 1.17 19.91
N ASN A 183 7.80 1.93 18.82
CA ASN A 183 7.94 1.45 17.46
C ASN A 183 9.33 1.71 16.84
N ILE A 184 10.30 2.26 17.59
CA ILE A 184 11.66 2.51 17.11
C ILE A 184 12.75 2.18 18.14
N THR A 185 13.96 1.89 17.67
CA THR A 185 15.19 1.85 18.49
C THR A 185 15.70 3.27 18.73
N PRO A 186 16.29 3.59 19.91
CA PRO A 186 16.52 2.72 21.08
C PRO A 186 15.32 2.61 22.04
N HIS A 187 14.19 3.25 21.70
CA HIS A 187 13.04 3.43 22.59
C HIS A 187 12.21 2.18 22.86
N TRP A 188 12.57 1.02 22.28
CA TRP A 188 12.01 -0.28 22.64
C TRP A 188 13.10 -1.35 22.71
N GLY A 189 14.29 -0.98 23.23
CA GLY A 189 15.46 -1.85 23.22
C GLY A 189 16.22 -1.85 21.88
N LYS A 190 17.33 -2.58 21.86
CA LYS A 190 18.17 -2.89 20.70
C LYS A 190 17.61 -4.07 19.88
N GLY A 191 16.74 -4.89 20.47
CA GLY A 191 16.07 -6.01 19.82
C GLY A 191 15.05 -5.59 18.74
N PRO A 192 14.40 -6.57 18.08
CA PRO A 192 13.29 -6.28 17.18
C PRO A 192 12.11 -5.64 17.92
N ILE A 193 11.43 -4.70 17.25
CA ILE A 193 10.20 -4.09 17.75
C ILE A 193 9.14 -5.16 17.97
N ASP A 194 8.53 -5.15 19.15
CA ASP A 194 7.52 -6.12 19.57
C ASP A 194 6.19 -5.42 19.90
N PRO A 195 5.28 -5.29 18.91
CA PRO A 195 3.94 -4.78 19.14
C PRO A 195 3.13 -5.62 20.15
N GLY A 196 3.42 -6.92 20.28
CA GLY A 196 2.75 -7.82 21.21
C GLY A 196 3.12 -7.50 22.66
N GLY A 197 4.41 -7.40 22.96
CA GLY A 197 4.90 -6.95 24.26
C GLY A 197 4.39 -5.57 24.63
N TYR A 198 4.31 -4.64 23.67
CA TYR A 198 3.72 -3.32 23.92
C TYR A 198 2.23 -3.39 24.28
N VAL A 199 1.43 -4.20 23.58
CA VAL A 199 -0.01 -4.36 23.90
C VAL A 199 -0.20 -4.91 25.31
N GLU A 200 0.63 -5.86 25.74
CA GLU A 200 0.54 -6.43 27.09
C GLU A 200 0.94 -5.41 28.16
N LEU A 201 2.02 -4.65 27.93
CA LEU A 201 2.43 -3.56 28.81
C LEU A 201 1.34 -2.48 28.93
N LEU A 202 0.73 -2.10 27.80
CA LEU A 202 -0.39 -1.16 27.76
C LEU A 202 -1.61 -1.69 28.52
N ARG A 203 -1.98 -2.96 28.30
CA ARG A 203 -3.11 -3.59 28.96
C ARG A 203 -2.95 -3.58 30.48
N LEU A 204 -1.86 -4.17 30.98
CA LEU A 204 -1.62 -4.29 32.41
C LEU A 204 -1.52 -2.93 33.10
N SER A 205 -0.85 -1.96 32.47
CA SER A 205 -0.71 -0.60 33.03
C SER A 205 -2.04 0.15 33.04
N SER A 206 -2.84 0.05 31.97
CA SER A 206 -4.15 0.70 31.91
C SER A 206 -5.11 0.16 32.97
N GLU A 207 -5.13 -1.17 33.18
CA GLU A 207 -5.91 -1.80 34.24
C GLU A 207 -5.44 -1.37 35.64
N ALA A 208 -4.12 -1.28 35.85
CA ALA A 208 -3.54 -0.92 37.13
C ALA A 208 -3.77 0.55 37.50
N ILE A 209 -3.57 1.46 36.56
CA ILE A 209 -3.86 2.88 36.74
C ILE A 209 -5.35 3.09 37.05
N ARG A 210 -6.26 2.44 36.31
CA ARG A 210 -7.71 2.60 36.54
C ARG A 210 -8.20 2.08 37.89
N ARG A 211 -7.48 1.14 38.52
CA ARG A 211 -7.77 0.72 39.90
C ARG A 211 -7.44 1.81 40.92
N ALA A 212 -6.41 2.61 40.67
CA ALA A 212 -5.99 3.70 41.55
C ALA A 212 -6.70 5.03 41.23
N ASP A 213 -6.98 5.28 39.95
CA ASP A 213 -7.64 6.47 39.43
C ASP A 213 -8.68 6.04 38.36
N PRO A 214 -9.95 5.83 38.76
CA PRO A 214 -11.01 5.40 37.84
C PRO A 214 -11.31 6.40 36.71
N THR A 215 -10.92 7.66 36.87
CA THR A 215 -11.13 8.74 35.89
C THR A 215 -9.97 8.92 34.92
N ALA A 216 -8.87 8.18 35.10
CA ALA A 216 -7.65 8.28 34.32
C ALA A 216 -7.90 8.22 32.81
N GLN A 217 -7.32 9.17 32.08
CA GLN A 217 -7.20 9.07 30.63
C GLN A 217 -5.89 8.36 30.26
N ILE A 218 -6.00 7.30 29.46
CA ILE A 218 -4.85 6.51 29.03
C ILE A 218 -4.49 6.85 27.59
N ILE A 219 -3.23 7.26 27.37
CA ILE A 219 -2.67 7.55 26.06
C ILE A 219 -1.78 6.38 25.64
N ALA A 220 -2.06 5.79 24.47
CA ALA A 220 -1.12 4.87 23.84
C ALA A 220 0.16 5.63 23.45
N GLY A 221 1.31 4.99 23.61
CA GLY A 221 2.63 5.59 23.49
C GLY A 221 2.82 6.34 22.18
N GLY A 222 3.50 7.48 22.25
CA GLY A 222 3.65 8.40 21.13
C GLY A 222 4.38 7.75 19.96
N LEU A 223 3.63 7.38 18.92
CA LEU A 223 4.19 6.68 17.76
C LEU A 223 5.11 7.59 16.95
N ALA A 224 6.36 7.15 16.76
CA ALA A 224 7.36 7.87 15.98
C ALA A 224 7.16 7.64 14.47
N PRO A 225 7.02 8.69 13.65
CA PRO A 225 6.85 8.54 12.21
C PRO A 225 8.14 8.03 11.54
N ASN A 226 8.05 6.92 10.82
CA ASN A 226 9.13 6.38 9.99
C ASN A 226 8.54 5.53 8.83
N LEU A 227 9.41 5.06 7.93
CA LEU A 227 9.02 4.30 6.72
C LEU A 227 9.40 2.82 6.77
N GLU A 228 10.04 2.37 7.85
CA GLU A 228 10.59 1.02 7.96
C GLU A 228 9.47 -0.01 8.17
N SER A 229 9.62 -1.19 7.56
CA SER A 229 8.58 -2.23 7.57
C SER A 229 8.62 -3.12 8.81
N GLY A 230 9.74 -3.15 9.55
CA GLY A 230 9.95 -4.02 10.71
C GLY A 230 11.44 -4.22 11.01
N GLY A 231 11.75 -5.08 11.99
CA GLY A 231 13.09 -5.23 12.53
C GLY A 231 13.26 -4.36 13.76
N ARG A 232 14.31 -3.53 13.82
CA ARG A 232 14.54 -2.61 14.95
C ARG A 232 13.68 -1.34 14.92
N ASN A 233 12.96 -1.12 13.83
CA ASN A 233 11.98 -0.04 13.69
C ASN A 233 10.76 -0.54 12.93
N MET A 234 9.60 0.06 13.19
CA MET A 234 8.38 -0.19 12.46
C MET A 234 7.65 1.13 12.25
N SER A 235 7.17 1.39 11.03
CA SER A 235 6.37 2.55 10.72
C SER A 235 5.20 2.68 11.68
N ASP A 236 4.99 3.87 12.22
CA ASP A 236 3.79 4.31 12.96
C ASP A 236 2.48 3.69 12.45
N LEU A 237 2.24 3.71 11.14
CA LEU A 237 1.03 3.14 10.53
C LEU A 237 0.97 1.61 10.61
N LEU A 238 2.09 0.92 10.38
CA LEU A 238 2.16 -0.54 10.46
C LEU A 238 2.07 -1.02 11.91
N PHE A 239 2.76 -0.33 12.82
CA PHE A 239 2.71 -0.59 14.25
C PHE A 239 1.28 -0.38 14.78
N LEU A 240 0.61 0.72 14.41
CA LEU A 240 -0.79 0.96 14.78
C LEU A 240 -1.73 -0.17 14.31
N ARG A 241 -1.55 -0.64 13.07
CA ARG A 241 -2.33 -1.78 12.55
C ARG A 241 -2.11 -3.04 13.35
N GLU A 242 -0.86 -3.32 13.72
CA GLU A 242 -0.51 -4.54 14.45
C GLU A 242 -1.00 -4.50 15.90
N ILE A 243 -0.86 -3.38 16.61
CA ILE A 243 -1.40 -3.27 17.97
C ILE A 243 -2.94 -3.33 17.97
N TYR A 244 -3.60 -2.78 16.94
CA TYR A 244 -5.06 -2.92 16.80
C TYR A 244 -5.48 -4.36 16.55
N ARG A 245 -4.77 -5.09 15.68
CA ARG A 245 -5.00 -6.51 15.42
C ARG A 245 -4.91 -7.35 16.69
N ARG A 246 -4.02 -6.95 17.61
CA ARG A 246 -3.81 -7.56 18.93
C ARG A 246 -4.76 -7.04 20.03
N GLY A 247 -5.69 -6.15 19.69
CA GLY A 247 -6.70 -5.68 20.62
C GLY A 247 -6.29 -4.50 21.50
N ALA A 248 -5.25 -3.72 21.16
CA ALA A 248 -4.86 -2.52 21.92
C ALA A 248 -6.00 -1.50 22.06
N GLY A 249 -6.93 -1.46 21.11
CA GLY A 249 -8.00 -0.46 21.03
C GLY A 249 -8.90 -0.37 22.26
N ARG A 250 -8.97 -1.38 23.13
CA ARG A 250 -9.75 -1.34 24.40
C ARG A 250 -8.94 -0.83 25.61
N HIS A 251 -7.63 -0.65 25.46
CA HIS A 251 -6.70 -0.37 26.56
C HIS A 251 -6.19 1.09 26.59
N PHE A 252 -6.59 1.92 25.63
CA PHE A 252 -6.29 3.35 25.62
C PHE A 252 -7.53 4.18 25.24
N ASP A 253 -7.58 5.43 25.70
CA ASP A 253 -8.61 6.41 25.37
C ASP A 253 -8.15 7.35 24.24
N VAL A 254 -6.84 7.61 24.18
CA VAL A 254 -6.20 8.54 23.26
C VAL A 254 -5.10 7.83 22.48
N LEU A 255 -5.04 8.04 21.17
CA LEU A 255 -3.87 7.64 20.39
C LEU A 255 -2.82 8.77 20.41
N GLY A 256 -1.63 8.46 20.95
CA GLY A 256 -0.48 9.36 20.87
C GLY A 256 0.19 9.32 19.49
N ALA A 257 0.40 10.49 18.89
CA ALA A 257 1.12 10.63 17.61
C ALA A 257 2.17 11.74 17.69
N LYS A 258 3.19 11.66 16.83
CA LYS A 258 4.23 12.69 16.72
C LYS A 258 4.28 13.33 15.32
N PRO A 259 3.33 14.21 14.96
CA PRO A 259 3.30 14.83 13.63
C PRO A 259 4.42 15.87 13.47
N TYR A 260 5.60 15.40 13.05
CA TYR A 260 6.69 16.25 12.61
C TYR A 260 6.54 16.67 11.15
N GLY A 261 7.00 17.88 10.84
CA GLY A 261 6.91 18.41 9.49
C GLY A 261 8.05 18.00 8.54
N PHE A 262 9.17 17.52 9.08
CA PHE A 262 10.38 17.17 8.34
C PHE A 262 10.75 18.30 7.34
N TRP A 263 11.02 17.95 6.08
CA TRP A 263 11.46 18.84 5.01
C TRP A 263 10.33 19.58 4.27
N SER A 264 9.11 19.57 4.80
CA SER A 264 7.93 20.10 4.11
C SER A 264 7.14 21.08 4.97
N GLY A 265 6.45 22.02 4.32
CA GLY A 265 5.52 22.91 5.03
C GLY A 265 4.28 22.18 5.54
N PRO A 266 3.55 22.77 6.50
CA PRO A 266 2.30 22.20 7.01
C PRO A 266 1.23 22.03 5.93
N ASP A 267 1.31 22.73 4.79
CA ASP A 267 0.36 22.62 3.69
C ASP A 267 0.70 21.54 2.66
N ASP A 268 1.75 20.75 2.86
CA ASP A 268 1.98 19.57 2.04
C ASP A 268 0.84 18.55 2.22
N ARG A 269 -0.08 18.49 1.23
CA ARG A 269 -1.27 17.64 1.24
C ARG A 269 -1.01 16.18 0.87
N ARG A 270 0.25 15.77 0.64
CA ARG A 270 0.58 14.37 0.34
C ARG A 270 0.33 13.50 1.57
N VAL A 271 -0.70 12.67 1.52
CA VAL A 271 -1.01 11.66 2.55
C VAL A 271 -0.69 10.28 1.99
N HIS A 272 0.52 9.77 2.24
CA HIS A 272 0.98 8.51 1.68
C HIS A 272 1.89 7.74 2.65
N PRO A 273 1.81 6.40 2.75
CA PRO A 273 2.63 5.61 3.67
C PRO A 273 4.14 5.75 3.49
N GLN A 274 4.59 6.17 2.30
CA GLN A 274 6.01 6.39 1.96
C GLN A 274 6.43 7.88 2.02
N VAL A 275 5.60 8.74 2.60
CA VAL A 275 5.91 10.18 2.75
C VAL A 275 5.93 10.52 4.23
N LEU A 276 6.98 11.21 4.66
CA LEU A 276 7.12 11.80 5.99
C LEU A 276 6.84 13.30 5.88
N ASN A 277 5.75 13.74 6.50
CA ASN A 277 5.34 15.15 6.58
C ASN A 277 4.28 15.31 7.67
N PHE A 278 3.88 16.56 7.93
CA PHE A 278 2.87 16.90 8.93
C PHE A 278 1.51 16.23 8.65
N SER A 279 1.11 16.14 7.37
CA SER A 279 -0.15 15.50 6.94
C SER A 279 -0.21 13.99 7.17
N ARG A 280 0.92 13.32 7.42
CA ARG A 280 0.99 11.87 7.57
C ARG A 280 0.07 11.34 8.66
N VAL A 281 -0.12 12.09 9.75
CA VAL A 281 -1.00 11.72 10.87
C VAL A 281 -2.45 11.42 10.44
N ILE A 282 -2.89 11.94 9.28
CA ILE A 282 -4.19 11.61 8.68
C ILE A 282 -4.30 10.10 8.40
N LEU A 283 -3.20 9.40 8.07
CA LEU A 283 -3.20 7.95 7.90
C LEU A 283 -3.55 7.21 9.20
N LEU A 284 -3.11 7.73 10.36
CA LEU A 284 -3.46 7.15 11.66
C LEU A 284 -4.93 7.39 11.96
N ARG A 285 -5.46 8.59 11.67
CA ARG A 285 -6.90 8.89 11.77
C ARG A 285 -7.73 7.98 10.87
N GLU A 286 -7.33 7.78 9.62
CA GLU A 286 -8.01 6.88 8.67
C GLU A 286 -7.99 5.42 9.15
N GLU A 287 -6.92 4.97 9.81
CA GLU A 287 -6.87 3.64 10.42
C GLU A 287 -7.83 3.54 11.61
N MET A 288 -7.86 4.54 12.51
CA MET A 288 -8.82 4.57 13.62
C MET A 288 -10.27 4.53 13.13
N VAL A 289 -10.60 5.29 12.09
CA VAL A 289 -11.93 5.29 11.46
C VAL A 289 -12.25 3.91 10.88
N ARG A 290 -11.30 3.28 10.17
CA ARG A 290 -11.48 1.92 9.62
C ARG A 290 -11.75 0.88 10.71
N ARG A 291 -11.20 1.07 11.92
CA ARG A 291 -11.38 0.20 13.08
C ARG A 291 -12.59 0.57 13.95
N GLY A 292 -13.42 1.53 13.55
CA GLY A 292 -14.58 1.97 14.33
C GLY A 292 -14.24 2.80 15.58
N GLN A 293 -13.01 3.31 15.67
CA GLN A 293 -12.48 4.07 16.82
C GLN A 293 -12.48 5.59 16.59
N ALA A 294 -13.36 6.09 15.70
CA ALA A 294 -13.42 7.50 15.33
C ALA A 294 -13.78 8.44 16.51
N HIS A 295 -14.37 7.89 17.57
CA HIS A 295 -14.75 8.61 18.79
C HIS A 295 -13.58 8.91 19.73
N LYS A 296 -12.43 8.28 19.52
CA LYS A 296 -11.21 8.53 20.30
C LYS A 296 -10.39 9.66 19.66
N PRO A 297 -9.85 10.59 20.46
CA PRO A 297 -8.96 11.62 19.94
C PRO A 297 -7.60 11.05 19.57
N ILE A 298 -6.94 11.77 18.65
CA ILE A 298 -5.49 11.74 18.50
C ILE A 298 -4.93 12.95 19.23
N TRP A 299 -3.91 12.76 20.06
CA TRP A 299 -3.12 13.87 20.60
C TRP A 299 -1.76 13.88 19.93
N ALA A 300 -1.37 15.04 19.42
CA ALA A 300 -0.02 15.27 18.92
C ALA A 300 0.87 15.54 20.14
N LEU A 301 1.65 14.55 20.55
CA LEU A 301 2.45 14.58 21.78
C LEU A 301 3.78 15.32 21.57
N GLU A 302 4.31 15.27 20.35
CA GLU A 302 5.42 16.09 19.88
C GLU A 302 5.11 16.55 18.46
N SER A 303 5.41 17.80 18.15
CA SER A 303 5.18 18.37 16.83
C SER A 303 6.07 19.57 16.59
N GLY A 304 6.37 19.82 15.31
CA GLY A 304 7.12 20.99 14.88
C GLY A 304 8.13 20.69 13.78
N TRP A 305 9.02 21.65 13.59
CA TRP A 305 10.16 21.64 12.68
C TRP A 305 11.41 21.93 13.49
N CYS A 306 12.53 21.36 13.08
CA CYS A 306 13.82 21.67 13.68
C CYS A 306 14.40 22.91 12.98
N ALA A 307 14.96 23.84 13.74
CA ALA A 307 15.82 24.91 13.22
C ALA A 307 17.07 25.03 14.08
N LEU A 308 18.18 24.59 13.51
CA LEU A 308 19.52 24.74 14.08
C LEU A 308 20.15 26.04 13.57
N PRO A 309 21.03 26.69 14.36
CA PRO A 309 21.80 27.84 13.93
C PRO A 309 22.61 27.56 12.65
N ALA A 310 22.86 28.60 11.85
CA ALA A 310 23.62 28.46 10.59
C ALA A 310 25.07 27.98 10.82
N ASP A 311 25.61 28.25 12.00
CA ASP A 311 26.95 27.88 12.47
C ASP A 311 26.97 26.63 13.37
N TRP A 312 25.90 25.82 13.36
CA TRP A 312 25.76 24.62 14.19
C TRP A 312 26.96 23.67 14.09
N GLN A 313 27.58 23.38 15.25
CA GLN A 313 28.75 22.49 15.38
C GLN A 313 28.40 21.11 15.96
N GLY A 314 27.16 20.89 16.39
CA GLY A 314 26.72 19.65 17.01
C GLY A 314 26.30 18.57 16.00
N SER A 315 25.63 17.54 16.48
CA SER A 315 25.12 16.47 15.61
C SER A 315 24.00 16.99 14.70
N PRO A 316 23.94 16.60 13.41
CA PRO A 316 22.86 17.04 12.53
C PRO A 316 21.51 16.45 12.97
N SER A 317 20.44 17.22 12.80
CA SER A 317 19.08 16.73 13.04
C SER A 317 18.72 15.61 12.05
N PRO A 318 18.25 14.45 12.52
CA PRO A 318 17.80 13.36 11.63
C PRO A 318 16.54 13.72 10.83
N GLN A 319 15.82 14.77 11.23
CA GLN A 319 14.59 15.24 10.57
C GLN A 319 14.83 16.42 9.63
N GLY A 320 16.08 16.87 9.52
CA GLY A 320 16.46 18.09 8.83
C GLY A 320 16.42 19.33 9.69
N SER A 321 16.78 20.46 9.12
CA SER A 321 16.82 21.76 9.77
C SER A 321 16.37 22.86 8.81
N ASP A 322 15.64 23.84 9.33
CA ASP A 322 15.22 25.06 8.64
C ASP A 322 15.87 26.31 9.27
N ASP A 323 15.58 27.47 8.69
CA ASP A 323 15.80 28.78 9.32
C ASP A 323 14.80 29.01 10.47
N PRO A 324 15.20 29.63 11.60
CA PRO A 324 14.32 29.87 12.74
C PRO A 324 13.03 30.65 12.43
N ARG A 325 13.05 31.58 11.46
CA ARG A 325 11.83 32.31 11.05
C ARG A 325 10.90 31.41 10.23
N VAL A 326 11.47 30.58 9.35
CA VAL A 326 10.71 29.60 8.57
C VAL A 326 10.05 28.57 9.51
N GLN A 327 10.77 28.13 10.55
CA GLN A 327 10.23 27.27 11.60
C GLN A 327 9.02 27.92 12.29
N ALA A 328 9.14 29.19 12.70
CA ALA A 328 8.06 29.94 13.33
C ALA A 328 6.83 30.07 12.42
N ASP A 329 7.02 30.40 11.14
CA ASP A 329 5.92 30.56 10.17
C ASP A 329 5.23 29.21 9.87
N ARG A 330 6.00 28.13 9.75
CA ARG A 330 5.44 26.78 9.55
C ARG A 330 4.65 26.32 10.77
N LEU A 331 5.15 26.57 11.98
CA LEU A 331 4.44 26.17 13.19
C LEU A 331 3.15 26.97 13.39
N ASP A 332 3.16 28.27 13.09
CA ASP A 332 1.97 29.13 13.10
C ASP A 332 0.90 28.65 12.11
N ALA A 333 1.31 28.31 10.88
CA ALA A 333 0.40 27.74 9.88
C ALA A 333 -0.10 26.33 10.27
N ALA A 334 0.72 25.52 10.94
CA ALA A 334 0.31 24.21 11.47
C ALA A 334 -0.76 24.34 12.56
N VAL A 335 -0.59 25.28 13.49
CA VAL A 335 -1.56 25.61 14.55
C VAL A 335 -2.91 25.99 13.94
N LEU A 336 -2.91 26.87 12.94
CA LEU A 336 -4.12 27.25 12.21
C LEU A 336 -4.78 26.06 11.51
N ARG A 337 -3.98 25.22 10.85
CA ARG A 337 -4.49 24.05 10.14
C ARG A 337 -5.15 23.06 11.10
N VAL A 338 -4.51 22.74 12.23
CA VAL A 338 -5.05 21.84 13.27
C VAL A 338 -6.37 22.39 13.82
N GLN A 339 -6.42 23.70 14.08
CA GLN A 339 -7.62 24.40 14.50
C GLN A 339 -8.76 24.23 13.49
N GLN A 340 -8.51 24.53 12.22
CA GLN A 340 -9.53 24.64 11.17
C GLN A 340 -9.97 23.29 10.57
N GLU A 341 -9.07 22.31 10.53
CA GLU A 341 -9.24 21.11 9.71
C GLU A 341 -9.45 19.82 10.52
N TRP A 342 -8.88 19.74 11.73
CA TRP A 342 -8.71 18.47 12.44
C TRP A 342 -9.47 18.47 13.78
N PRO A 343 -10.81 18.45 13.78
CA PRO A 343 -11.61 18.41 15.01
C PRO A 343 -11.38 17.14 15.85
N TRP A 344 -10.71 16.13 15.28
CA TRP A 344 -10.31 14.89 15.91
C TRP A 344 -8.95 14.95 16.62
N MET A 345 -8.15 16.01 16.38
CA MET A 345 -6.89 16.23 17.08
C MET A 345 -7.15 17.01 18.37
N GLY A 346 -7.40 16.28 19.46
CA GLY A 346 -7.90 16.86 20.72
C GLY A 346 -6.93 17.82 21.40
N LEU A 347 -5.63 17.59 21.26
CA LEU A 347 -4.53 18.37 21.83
C LEU A 347 -3.33 18.33 20.88
N MET A 348 -2.58 19.43 20.80
CA MET A 348 -1.28 19.49 20.13
C MET A 348 -0.21 20.09 21.03
N CYS A 349 0.80 19.28 21.36
CA CYS A 349 1.98 19.66 22.12
C CYS A 349 3.12 20.06 21.18
N ILE A 350 3.69 21.24 21.41
CA ILE A 350 4.91 21.71 20.75
C ILE A 350 6.12 20.98 21.34
N SER A 351 7.10 20.67 20.49
CA SER A 351 8.12 19.68 20.81
C SER A 351 8.90 19.95 22.09
N HIS A 352 9.42 21.16 22.39
CA HIS A 352 10.09 21.44 23.68
C HIS A 352 10.02 22.92 24.07
N LEU A 353 9.77 23.22 25.35
CA LEU A 353 10.04 24.54 25.92
C LEU A 353 11.56 24.73 26.01
N GLN A 354 12.20 23.90 26.85
CA GLN A 354 13.64 23.66 26.91
C GLN A 354 13.90 22.16 27.13
N PRO A 355 14.76 21.52 26.32
CA PRO A 355 15.19 20.14 26.54
C PRO A 355 16.30 20.07 27.61
N ASP A 356 16.28 19.02 28.43
CA ASP A 356 17.45 18.64 29.25
C ASP A 356 18.45 17.85 28.40
N ALA A 357 19.26 18.55 27.61
CA ALA A 357 20.19 17.94 26.66
C ALA A 357 21.46 18.77 26.47
N GLY A 358 22.55 18.09 26.08
CA GLY A 358 23.82 18.74 25.74
C GLY A 358 23.65 19.81 24.65
N ILE A 359 24.49 20.85 24.68
CA ILE A 359 24.40 21.99 23.75
C ILE A 359 24.59 21.61 22.28
N ASP A 360 25.22 20.46 22.03
CA ASP A 360 25.49 19.87 20.73
C ASP A 360 24.39 18.89 20.26
N ASP A 361 23.33 18.71 21.03
CA ASP A 361 22.18 17.86 20.68
C ASP A 361 21.20 18.61 19.75
N PRO A 362 20.85 18.05 18.57
CA PRO A 362 19.93 18.68 17.63
C PRO A 362 18.51 18.89 18.18
N ILE A 363 18.14 18.32 19.33
CA ILE A 363 16.86 18.57 20.00
C ILE A 363 16.68 20.06 20.37
N TRP A 364 17.78 20.79 20.59
CA TRP A 364 17.77 22.25 20.76
C TRP A 364 17.16 22.97 19.57
N GLY A 365 17.21 22.38 18.37
CA GLY A 365 16.56 22.94 17.19
C GLY A 365 15.03 23.02 17.30
N TYR A 366 14.41 22.32 18.24
CA TYR A 366 12.97 22.34 18.51
C TYR A 366 12.56 23.21 19.71
N ALA A 367 13.51 23.67 20.51
CA ALA A 367 13.25 24.41 21.73
C ALA A 367 12.56 25.76 21.44
N LEU A 368 11.70 26.22 22.36
CA LEU A 368 11.08 27.54 22.31
C LEU A 368 11.93 28.62 23.00
N LEU A 369 12.73 28.21 23.97
CA LEU A 369 13.76 29.05 24.60
C LEU A 369 15.13 28.52 24.20
N ALA A 370 16.09 29.43 24.07
CA ALA A 370 17.50 29.11 23.90
C ALA A 370 18.09 28.58 25.24
N PRO A 371 19.31 28.00 25.21
CA PRO A 371 19.99 27.50 26.41
C PRO A 371 20.20 28.55 27.51
N ASP A 372 20.35 29.82 27.12
CA ASP A 372 20.47 30.96 28.02
C ASP A 372 19.12 31.52 28.53
N GLY A 373 18.01 30.86 28.18
CA GLY A 373 16.66 31.27 28.55
C GLY A 373 16.04 32.32 27.62
N GLN A 374 16.73 32.79 26.59
CA GLN A 374 16.18 33.80 25.69
C GLN A 374 15.05 33.22 24.80
N PRO A 375 13.96 33.97 24.56
CA PRO A 375 12.88 33.54 23.69
C PRO A 375 13.36 33.41 22.24
N ARG A 376 12.97 32.31 21.57
CA ARG A 376 13.23 32.12 20.14
C ARG A 376 12.07 32.68 19.29
N PRO A 377 12.27 32.97 18.00
CA PRO A 377 11.22 33.51 17.13
C PRO A 377 9.93 32.67 17.10
N THR A 378 10.04 31.36 17.31
CA THR A 378 8.91 30.44 17.45
C THR A 378 8.03 30.78 18.65
N LEU A 379 8.62 31.07 19.81
CA LEU A 379 7.88 31.40 21.03
C LEU A 379 7.10 32.72 20.87
N GLU A 380 7.76 33.75 20.34
CA GLU A 380 7.13 35.06 20.09
C GLU A 380 5.95 34.95 19.12
N ARG A 381 6.12 34.20 18.02
CA ARG A 381 5.07 33.97 17.03
C ARG A 381 3.89 33.21 17.64
N LEU A 382 4.16 32.17 18.42
CA LEU A 382 3.12 31.40 19.10
C LEU A 382 2.39 32.21 20.17
N GLY A 383 3.11 32.98 21.00
CA GLY A 383 2.50 33.86 22.00
C GLY A 383 1.56 34.87 21.35
N THR A 384 1.96 35.45 20.21
CA THR A 384 1.09 36.34 19.41
C THR A 384 -0.14 35.61 18.87
N ARG A 385 0.00 34.36 18.41
CA ARG A 385 -1.11 33.56 17.85
C ARG A 385 -2.11 33.14 18.92
N LEU A 386 -1.61 32.57 20.02
CA LEU A 386 -2.40 31.97 21.10
C LEU A 386 -2.93 33.01 22.10
N GLY A 387 -2.29 34.18 22.18
CA GLY A 387 -2.72 35.34 22.98
C GLY A 387 -3.81 36.20 22.34
N ARG A 388 -4.17 35.97 21.07
CA ARG A 388 -5.30 36.65 20.42
C ARG A 388 -6.64 36.36 21.11
N GLN A 389 -7.65 37.18 20.81
CA GLN A 389 -9.00 36.96 21.31
C GLN A 389 -9.46 35.50 21.05
N PRO A 390 -10.03 34.82 22.06
CA PRO A 390 -10.43 33.42 21.93
C PRO A 390 -11.48 33.22 20.84
N VAL A 391 -11.22 32.28 19.94
CA VAL A 391 -12.15 31.85 18.88
C VAL A 391 -12.35 30.34 19.01
N VAL A 392 -13.60 29.90 18.98
CA VAL A 392 -13.95 28.48 18.95
C VAL A 392 -13.79 27.96 17.53
N TYR A 393 -13.07 26.86 17.37
CA TYR A 393 -12.79 26.25 16.07
C TYR A 393 -13.60 24.97 15.86
N PRO A 394 -13.65 24.41 14.64
CA PRO A 394 -14.41 23.20 14.34
C PRO A 394 -14.12 22.04 15.29
N GLY A 395 -15.18 21.35 15.71
CA GLY A 395 -15.14 20.29 16.71
C GLY A 395 -16.12 20.53 17.85
N PHE A 396 -15.97 19.78 18.94
CA PHE A 396 -16.83 19.85 20.12
C PHE A 396 -16.05 20.32 21.36
N THR A 397 -16.45 21.48 21.90
CA THR A 397 -15.83 22.13 23.05
C THR A 397 -16.84 22.21 24.19
N THR A 398 -16.48 21.71 25.38
CA THR A 398 -17.36 21.72 26.57
C THR A 398 -16.91 22.70 27.65
N ASP A 399 -15.61 23.02 27.75
CA ASP A 399 -15.15 24.10 28.62
C ASP A 399 -15.24 25.43 27.86
N LEU A 400 -16.19 26.26 28.30
CA LEU A 400 -16.54 27.53 27.66
C LEU A 400 -15.98 28.75 28.38
N SER A 401 -15.31 28.57 29.52
CA SER A 401 -14.81 29.65 30.38
C SER A 401 -13.89 30.63 29.64
N ARG A 402 -13.09 30.12 28.69
CA ARG A 402 -12.19 30.92 27.85
C ARG A 402 -12.91 31.61 26.68
N TYR A 403 -14.07 31.12 26.25
CA TYR A 403 -14.70 31.50 24.97
C TYR A 403 -15.94 32.37 25.13
N VAL A 404 -16.68 32.23 26.23
CA VAL A 404 -17.87 33.02 26.52
C VAL A 404 -17.49 34.13 27.48
N LYS A 405 -17.49 35.37 27.00
CA LYS A 405 -17.11 36.55 27.79
C LYS A 405 -18.34 37.36 28.18
N PRO A 406 -18.69 37.47 29.47
CA PRO A 406 -19.77 38.35 29.89
C PRO A 406 -19.44 39.81 29.59
N LEU A 407 -20.42 40.56 29.10
CA LEU A 407 -20.33 42.00 28.89
C LEU A 407 -20.63 42.70 30.22
N GLN A 408 -19.66 43.46 30.73
CA GLN A 408 -19.73 44.08 32.05
C GLN A 408 -21.02 44.88 32.23
N TRP A 409 -21.65 44.70 33.39
CA TRP A 409 -22.89 45.39 33.80
C TRP A 409 -24.10 45.17 32.87
N THR A 410 -24.12 44.07 32.12
CA THR A 410 -25.25 43.67 31.27
C THR A 410 -25.59 42.19 31.47
N ASN A 411 -26.82 41.79 31.11
CA ASN A 411 -27.23 40.38 31.00
C ASN A 411 -26.87 39.81 29.63
N GLN A 412 -25.65 40.07 29.16
CA GLN A 412 -25.17 39.64 27.85
C GLN A 412 -23.77 39.04 27.92
N ALA A 413 -23.48 38.12 27.00
CA ALA A 413 -22.14 37.58 26.79
C ALA A 413 -21.81 37.49 25.30
N GLU A 414 -20.54 37.65 24.95
CA GLU A 414 -20.02 37.52 23.59
C GLU A 414 -19.25 36.20 23.45
N LEU A 415 -19.45 35.51 22.31
CA LEU A 415 -18.59 34.42 21.87
C LEU A 415 -18.26 34.57 20.37
N ARG A 416 -17.13 34.00 19.96
CA ARG A 416 -16.69 34.00 18.55
C ARG A 416 -16.35 32.59 18.11
N PHE A 417 -16.69 32.24 16.87
CA PHE A 417 -16.30 30.96 16.28
C PHE A 417 -15.81 31.12 14.86
N TRP A 418 -14.90 30.24 14.43
CA TRP A 418 -14.46 30.12 13.04
C TRP A 418 -15.09 28.88 12.42
N GLY A 419 -15.85 29.05 11.32
CA GLY A 419 -16.49 27.93 10.65
C GLY A 419 -17.65 28.35 9.75
N THR A 420 -18.45 27.36 9.34
CA THR A 420 -19.65 27.53 8.50
C THR A 420 -20.94 27.23 9.26
N ASP A 421 -20.87 26.54 10.39
CA ASP A 421 -22.03 26.10 11.15
C ASP A 421 -21.74 26.21 12.67
N LEU A 422 -22.76 26.54 13.45
CA LEU A 422 -22.69 26.60 14.91
C LEU A 422 -23.91 25.91 15.51
N VAL A 423 -23.64 24.99 16.43
CA VAL A 423 -24.64 24.31 17.26
C VAL A 423 -24.28 24.54 18.73
N LEU A 424 -25.24 25.06 19.49
CA LEU A 424 -25.16 25.16 20.94
C LEU A 424 -25.69 23.86 21.55
N VAL A 425 -24.99 23.35 22.56
CA VAL A 425 -25.48 22.25 23.40
C VAL A 425 -25.87 22.85 24.73
N VAL A 426 -27.17 22.82 25.03
CA VAL A 426 -27.76 23.48 26.20
C VAL A 426 -28.34 22.44 27.13
N GLU A 427 -28.09 22.58 28.43
CA GLU A 427 -28.66 21.72 29.47
C GLU A 427 -29.99 22.34 29.96
N LYS A 428 -31.11 21.68 29.65
CA LYS A 428 -32.45 22.12 30.08
C LYS A 428 -32.79 21.55 31.45
N GLY A 429 -33.64 22.25 32.22
CA GLY A 429 -34.06 21.84 33.57
C GLY A 429 -33.03 22.16 34.67
N VAL A 430 -31.96 22.90 34.35
CA VAL A 430 -30.99 23.43 35.33
C VAL A 430 -31.40 24.82 35.83
N THR A 431 -32.04 25.61 34.96
CA THR A 431 -32.54 26.95 35.24
C THR A 431 -33.82 27.20 34.43
N HIS A 432 -34.54 28.26 34.77
CA HIS A 432 -35.83 28.61 34.17
C HIS A 432 -35.73 29.81 33.24
N GLY A 433 -36.66 29.91 32.29
CA GLY A 433 -36.75 31.03 31.35
C GLY A 433 -36.05 30.78 30.02
N GLN A 434 -35.52 31.83 29.41
CA GLN A 434 -35.11 31.82 28.00
C GLN A 434 -33.71 32.39 27.79
N LEU A 435 -32.92 31.72 26.96
CA LEU A 435 -31.65 32.23 26.44
C LEU A 435 -31.86 32.73 25.01
N VAL A 436 -31.58 34.02 24.76
CA VAL A 436 -31.72 34.62 23.43
C VAL A 436 -30.35 34.72 22.77
N VAL A 437 -30.23 34.22 21.55
CA VAL A 437 -28.97 34.14 20.81
C VAL A 437 -29.07 34.95 19.52
N TRP A 438 -28.12 35.86 19.32
CA TRP A 438 -27.98 36.68 18.12
C TRP A 438 -26.68 36.31 17.40
N LEU A 439 -26.79 35.97 16.11
CA LEU A 439 -25.64 35.80 15.23
C LEU A 439 -25.47 37.06 14.39
N GLU A 440 -24.26 37.63 14.41
CA GLU A 440 -23.94 38.84 13.66
C GLU A 440 -24.28 38.68 12.17
N GLY A 441 -24.96 39.69 11.59
CA GLY A 441 -25.45 39.66 10.21
C GLY A 441 -26.80 38.96 10.01
N GLN A 442 -27.40 38.37 11.04
CA GLN A 442 -28.79 37.87 10.98
C GLN A 442 -29.76 38.83 11.67
N SER A 443 -30.90 39.09 11.02
CA SER A 443 -31.94 40.00 11.54
C SER A 443 -32.86 39.35 12.59
N LYS A 444 -32.84 38.02 12.72
CA LYS A 444 -33.68 37.26 13.67
C LYS A 444 -32.80 36.63 14.75
N SER A 445 -33.20 36.77 16.00
CA SER A 445 -32.65 36.02 17.12
C SER A 445 -33.23 34.61 17.20
N THR A 446 -32.50 33.71 17.87
CA THR A 446 -32.99 32.38 18.24
C THR A 446 -33.24 32.37 19.74
N THR A 447 -34.48 32.11 20.15
CA THR A 447 -34.85 31.97 21.57
C THR A 447 -34.86 30.50 21.96
N ILE A 448 -34.17 30.17 23.04
CA ILE A 448 -34.05 28.80 23.58
C ILE A 448 -34.75 28.76 24.93
N GLU A 449 -35.84 27.99 25.04
CA GLU A 449 -36.50 27.73 26.33
C GLU A 449 -35.68 26.75 27.16
N LEU A 450 -35.40 27.09 28.43
CA LEU A 450 -34.56 26.30 29.33
C LEU A 450 -35.38 25.39 30.26
N ASP A 451 -36.69 25.64 30.34
CA ASP A 451 -37.63 24.88 31.16
C ASP A 451 -37.76 23.43 30.68
N ALA A 452 -37.57 22.47 31.60
CA ALA A 452 -37.83 21.06 31.37
C ALA A 452 -38.17 20.35 32.69
N GLN A 453 -39.05 19.35 32.62
CA GLN A 453 -39.40 18.53 33.79
C GLN A 453 -38.23 17.63 34.23
N VAL A 454 -37.37 17.23 33.30
CA VAL A 454 -36.21 16.36 33.53
C VAL A 454 -34.98 16.98 32.88
N ARG A 455 -33.85 16.96 33.61
CA ARG A 455 -32.57 17.46 33.11
C ARG A 455 -32.11 16.65 31.89
N HIS A 456 -31.84 17.34 30.80
CA HIS A 456 -31.31 16.73 29.57
C HIS A 456 -30.58 17.77 28.73
N THR A 457 -29.68 17.32 27.85
CA THR A 457 -29.00 18.19 26.89
C THR A 457 -29.75 18.26 25.56
N GLU A 458 -29.96 19.45 25.04
CA GLU A 458 -30.53 19.70 23.72
C GLU A 458 -29.52 20.38 22.79
N LYS A 459 -29.48 19.98 21.52
CA LYS A 459 -28.65 20.61 20.48
C LYS A 459 -29.47 21.62 19.70
N VAL A 460 -29.17 22.90 19.85
CA VAL A 460 -29.83 24.00 19.13
C VAL A 460 -28.90 24.55 18.04
N ARG A 461 -29.34 24.53 16.79
CA ARG A 461 -28.55 25.06 15.67
C ARG A 461 -28.79 26.55 15.50
N ILE A 462 -27.72 27.33 15.54
CA ILE A 462 -27.74 28.80 15.43
C ILE A 462 -27.28 29.25 14.04
N GLY A 463 -26.15 28.74 13.57
CA GLY A 463 -25.57 29.08 12.27
C GLY A 463 -25.62 27.90 11.31
N ARG A 464 -25.99 28.13 10.05
CA ARG A 464 -25.97 27.11 8.99
C ARG A 464 -25.46 27.67 7.68
N ARG A 465 -24.46 27.01 7.07
CA ARG A 465 -23.88 27.40 5.77
C ARG A 465 -23.46 28.88 5.68
N LEU A 466 -22.90 29.40 6.76
CA LEU A 466 -22.29 30.72 6.78
C LEU A 466 -21.03 30.72 5.91
N PRO A 467 -20.57 31.89 5.41
CA PRO A 467 -19.26 32.00 4.80
C PRO A 467 -18.15 31.50 5.74
N SER A 468 -17.15 30.79 5.21
CA SER A 468 -16.00 30.38 6.03
C SER A 468 -15.28 31.60 6.57
N GLY A 469 -15.25 31.75 7.88
CA GLY A 469 -14.67 32.92 8.54
C GLY A 469 -14.99 32.93 10.02
N THR A 470 -14.54 33.99 10.70
CA THR A 470 -14.86 34.23 12.10
C THR A 470 -16.18 34.98 12.19
N HIS A 471 -17.11 34.46 12.99
CA HIS A 471 -18.42 35.05 13.24
C HIS A 471 -18.58 35.42 14.72
N LYS A 472 -19.31 36.49 15.00
CA LYS A 472 -19.62 36.95 16.35
C LYS A 472 -21.03 36.52 16.74
N VAL A 473 -21.18 36.05 17.98
CA VAL A 473 -22.46 35.67 18.58
C VAL A 473 -22.63 36.40 19.90
N LEU A 474 -23.82 36.98 20.10
CA LEU A 474 -24.23 37.63 21.34
C LEU A 474 -25.29 36.76 22.02
N LEU A 475 -25.03 36.38 23.26
CA LEU A 475 -25.95 35.70 24.15
C LEU A 475 -26.60 36.73 25.07
N GLN A 476 -27.91 36.63 25.28
CA GLN A 476 -28.65 37.48 26.21
C GLN A 476 -29.46 36.60 27.18
N GLY A 477 -29.19 36.76 28.46
CA GLY A 477 -29.75 35.98 29.57
C GLY A 477 -29.06 36.31 30.89
N THR A 478 -29.64 35.90 32.02
CA THR A 478 -28.97 35.99 33.32
C THR A 478 -27.71 35.11 33.34
N ALA A 479 -26.82 35.31 34.30
CA ALA A 479 -25.60 34.51 34.43
C ALA A 479 -25.90 33.00 34.52
N GLU A 480 -26.97 32.62 35.24
CA GLU A 480 -27.45 31.24 35.35
C GLU A 480 -27.97 30.68 34.02
N GLN A 481 -28.71 31.49 33.25
CA GLN A 481 -29.21 31.11 31.92
C GLN A 481 -28.09 30.91 30.91
N ILE A 482 -27.04 31.74 30.97
CA ILE A 482 -25.85 31.57 30.13
C ILE A 482 -25.05 30.34 30.58
N ALA A 483 -24.99 30.06 31.89
CA ALA A 483 -24.33 28.87 32.44
C ALA A 483 -25.02 27.55 32.05
N ALA A 484 -26.28 27.58 31.59
CA ALA A 484 -26.94 26.40 31.02
C ALA A 484 -26.31 25.93 29.69
N LEU A 485 -25.42 26.72 29.09
CA LEU A 485 -24.67 26.32 27.90
C LEU A 485 -23.59 25.28 28.26
N TYR A 486 -23.88 24.02 27.97
CA TYR A 486 -22.99 22.88 28.23
C TYR A 486 -21.81 22.78 27.26
N GLY A 487 -22.01 23.18 26.00
CA GLY A 487 -20.96 23.07 25.00
C GLY A 487 -21.28 23.70 23.65
N LEU A 488 -20.25 23.81 22.82
CA LEU A 488 -20.29 24.38 21.48
C LEU A 488 -19.80 23.35 20.47
N GLN A 489 -20.59 23.12 19.43
CA GLN A 489 -20.19 22.29 18.30
C GLN A 489 -20.13 23.14 17.03
N VAL A 490 -18.92 23.32 16.53
CA VAL A 490 -18.64 24.17 15.36
C VAL A 490 -18.34 23.29 14.15
N GLY A 491 -18.95 23.63 13.02
CA GLY A 491 -18.75 22.93 11.76
C GLY A 491 -17.94 23.72 10.75
N HIS A 492 -17.17 23.03 9.92
CA HIS A 492 -16.52 23.61 8.73
C HIS A 492 -16.74 22.72 7.51
N ARG A 493 -17.50 23.24 6.54
CA ARG A 493 -17.80 22.54 5.29
C ARG A 493 -17.34 23.39 4.11
N PRO A 494 -16.21 23.05 3.45
CA PRO A 494 -15.82 23.74 2.23
C PRO A 494 -16.91 23.51 1.16
N ILE A 495 -17.45 24.59 0.60
CA ILE A 495 -18.50 24.52 -0.43
C ILE A 495 -17.86 23.95 -1.71
N PRO A 496 -18.27 22.76 -2.20
CA PRO A 496 -17.66 22.13 -3.38
C PRO A 496 -18.11 22.77 -4.71
N GLY A 497 -18.53 24.04 -4.71
CA GLY A 497 -19.18 24.70 -5.84
C GLY A 497 -18.32 24.66 -7.10
N ALA A 498 -17.02 24.96 -6.98
CA ALA A 498 -16.09 24.90 -8.10
C ALA A 498 -15.89 23.48 -8.64
N LEU A 499 -15.84 22.46 -7.78
CA LEU A 499 -15.74 21.06 -8.20
C LEU A 499 -16.99 20.64 -8.96
N TRP A 500 -18.19 20.89 -8.41
CA TRP A 500 -19.43 20.53 -9.08
C TRP A 500 -19.62 21.29 -10.38
N ALA A 501 -19.26 22.57 -10.44
CA ALA A 501 -19.25 23.33 -11.69
C ALA A 501 -18.31 22.67 -12.72
N ALA A 502 -17.09 22.31 -12.33
CA ALA A 502 -16.15 21.61 -13.21
C ALA A 502 -16.68 20.24 -13.67
N ILE A 503 -17.30 19.46 -12.78
CA ILE A 503 -17.90 18.16 -13.12
C ILE A 503 -19.09 18.35 -14.06
N VAL A 504 -20.01 19.28 -13.78
CA VAL A 504 -21.22 19.50 -14.59
C VAL A 504 -20.84 20.06 -15.96
N VAL A 505 -20.08 21.14 -16.02
CA VAL A 505 -19.62 21.75 -17.27
C VAL A 505 -18.79 20.75 -18.06
N GLY A 506 -17.85 20.06 -17.40
CA GLY A 506 -17.03 19.03 -18.01
C GLY A 506 -17.85 17.85 -18.54
N SER A 507 -18.88 17.39 -17.81
CA SER A 507 -19.75 16.30 -18.24
C SER A 507 -20.64 16.70 -19.41
N LEU A 508 -21.18 17.92 -19.42
CA LEU A 508 -21.96 18.46 -20.54
C LEU A 508 -21.09 18.62 -21.79
N ALA A 509 -19.89 19.19 -21.65
CA ALA A 509 -18.94 19.35 -22.74
C ALA A 509 -18.44 17.99 -23.27
N LEU A 510 -18.19 17.03 -22.37
CA LEU A 510 -17.84 15.66 -22.72
C LEU A 510 -18.99 14.99 -23.48
N GLY A 511 -20.23 15.10 -22.98
CA GLY A 511 -21.43 14.57 -23.64
C GLY A 511 -21.65 15.17 -25.02
N TRP A 512 -21.46 16.48 -25.18
CA TRP A 512 -21.51 17.16 -26.48
C TRP A 512 -20.43 16.64 -27.43
N CYS A 513 -19.18 16.54 -26.97
CA CYS A 513 -18.07 16.03 -27.77
C CYS A 513 -18.33 14.58 -28.20
N LEU A 514 -18.82 13.72 -27.29
CA LEU A 514 -19.17 12.33 -27.61
C LEU A 514 -20.37 12.22 -28.56
N LEU A 515 -21.38 13.10 -28.44
CA LEU A 515 -22.50 13.16 -29.37
C LEU A 515 -22.04 13.57 -30.78
N MET A 516 -21.21 14.61 -30.87
CA MET A 516 -20.65 15.08 -32.14
C MET A 516 -19.69 14.06 -32.75
N ALA A 517 -18.88 13.40 -31.93
CA ALA A 517 -18.08 12.24 -32.33
C ALA A 517 -18.98 11.12 -32.85
N SER A 518 -20.08 10.78 -32.16
CA SER A 518 -21.03 9.75 -32.64
C SER A 518 -21.68 10.13 -33.97
N ARG A 519 -22.08 11.40 -34.15
CA ARG A 519 -22.63 11.91 -35.42
C ARG A 519 -21.59 11.84 -36.55
N ALA A 520 -20.36 12.25 -36.30
CA ALA A 520 -19.26 12.14 -37.25
C ALA A 520 -18.96 10.67 -37.58
N ALA A 521 -18.90 9.81 -36.56
CA ALA A 521 -18.69 8.37 -36.69
C ALA A 521 -19.76 7.71 -37.57
N ARG A 522 -21.05 8.04 -37.42
CA ARG A 522 -22.11 7.48 -38.27
C ARG A 522 -21.96 7.81 -39.75
N LYS A 523 -21.27 8.91 -40.08
CA LYS A 523 -20.98 9.33 -41.47
C LYS A 523 -19.73 8.65 -42.04
N VAL A 524 -18.90 8.02 -41.20
CA VAL A 524 -17.72 7.29 -41.65
C VAL A 524 -18.15 5.91 -42.14
N PRO A 525 -17.85 5.54 -43.40
CA PRO A 525 -18.04 4.17 -43.88
C PRO A 525 -16.96 3.27 -43.26
N TRP A 526 -17.17 2.87 -42.00
CA TRP A 526 -16.18 2.18 -41.16
C TRP A 526 -15.59 0.95 -41.81
N VAL A 527 -16.42 0.11 -42.46
CA VAL A 527 -15.96 -1.12 -43.10
C VAL A 527 -15.07 -0.83 -44.33
N PRO A 528 -15.50 -0.05 -45.34
CA PRO A 528 -14.62 0.35 -46.44
C PRO A 528 -13.36 1.10 -46.00
N ALA A 529 -13.47 2.03 -45.05
CA ALA A 529 -12.33 2.81 -44.56
C ALA A 529 -11.31 1.92 -43.83
N TRP A 530 -11.80 0.98 -43.00
CA TRP A 530 -10.97 0.00 -42.33
C TRP A 530 -10.29 -0.95 -43.32
N GLN A 531 -11.03 -1.45 -44.32
CA GLN A 531 -10.48 -2.31 -45.37
C GLN A 531 -9.41 -1.58 -46.19
N TRP A 532 -9.64 -0.31 -46.55
CA TRP A 532 -8.66 0.53 -47.24
C TRP A 532 -7.38 0.69 -46.41
N ALA A 533 -7.51 1.09 -45.14
CA ALA A 533 -6.35 1.29 -44.25
C ALA A 533 -5.57 -0.03 -44.05
N ARG A 534 -6.28 -1.14 -43.85
CA ARG A 534 -5.69 -2.46 -43.68
C ARG A 534 -4.99 -2.95 -44.95
N GLN A 535 -5.55 -2.72 -46.14
CA GLN A 535 -4.90 -3.10 -47.40
C GLN A 535 -3.58 -2.34 -47.61
N HIS A 536 -3.56 -1.03 -47.37
CA HIS A 536 -2.34 -0.22 -47.48
C HIS A 536 -1.29 -0.63 -46.45
N TRP A 537 -1.73 -0.93 -45.21
CA TRP A 537 -0.84 -1.46 -44.19
C TRP A 537 -0.23 -2.81 -44.59
N LEU A 538 -1.06 -3.72 -45.11
CA LEU A 538 -0.61 -5.04 -45.55
C LEU A 538 0.31 -4.99 -46.77
N ALA A 539 0.24 -3.92 -47.57
CA ALA A 539 1.15 -3.68 -48.69
C ALA A 539 2.56 -3.24 -48.26
N LEU A 540 2.73 -2.77 -47.01
CA LEU A 540 4.06 -2.47 -46.47
C LEU A 540 4.91 -3.74 -46.35
N SER A 541 6.23 -3.60 -46.41
CA SER A 541 7.13 -4.75 -46.24
C SER A 541 6.93 -5.41 -44.86
N PRO A 542 7.14 -6.73 -44.72
CA PRO A 542 7.02 -7.41 -43.43
C PRO A 542 7.91 -6.77 -42.35
N TRP A 543 9.09 -6.27 -42.73
CA TRP A 543 9.99 -5.54 -41.84
C TRP A 543 9.38 -4.24 -41.34
N ALA A 544 8.78 -3.43 -42.21
CA ALA A 544 8.12 -2.19 -41.80
C ALA A 544 6.97 -2.46 -40.82
N GLN A 545 6.16 -3.49 -41.08
CA GLN A 545 5.05 -3.88 -40.21
C GLN A 545 5.55 -4.36 -38.83
N CYS A 546 6.60 -5.18 -38.80
CA CYS A 546 7.22 -5.64 -37.54
C CYS A 546 7.87 -4.48 -36.77
N SER A 547 8.63 -3.61 -37.45
CA SER A 547 9.26 -2.45 -36.83
C SER A 547 8.24 -1.51 -36.20
N ALA A 548 7.10 -1.29 -36.86
CA ALA A 548 6.02 -0.48 -36.31
C ALA A 548 5.31 -1.12 -35.11
N MET A 549 5.45 -2.44 -34.90
CA MET A 549 5.00 -3.12 -33.69
C MET A 549 6.03 -3.05 -32.57
N VAL A 550 7.33 -3.22 -32.88
CA VAL A 550 8.40 -3.33 -31.89
C VAL A 550 8.88 -1.96 -31.39
N ALA A 551 9.06 -0.98 -32.28
CA ALA A 551 9.56 0.35 -31.93
C ALA A 551 8.74 1.05 -30.83
N PRO A 552 7.40 1.11 -30.89
CA PRO A 552 6.63 1.74 -29.81
C PRO A 552 6.71 0.97 -28.49
N LEU A 553 6.80 -0.37 -28.50
CA LEU A 553 6.97 -1.16 -27.28
C LEU A 553 8.33 -0.88 -26.61
N LEU A 554 9.40 -0.75 -27.41
CA LEU A 554 10.71 -0.33 -26.89
C LEU A 554 10.66 1.10 -26.35
N ALA A 555 9.99 2.02 -27.06
CA ALA A 555 9.82 3.39 -26.59
C ALA A 555 9.05 3.48 -25.27
N LEU A 556 8.03 2.63 -25.05
CA LEU A 556 7.31 2.56 -23.77
C LEU A 556 8.23 2.26 -22.58
N ILE A 557 9.28 1.45 -22.80
CA ILE A 557 10.23 1.06 -21.77
C ILE A 557 11.33 2.12 -21.61
N LEU A 558 11.84 2.65 -22.71
CA LEU A 558 13.03 3.51 -22.73
C LEU A 558 12.72 4.99 -22.46
N LEU A 559 11.51 5.47 -22.75
CA LEU A 559 11.17 6.88 -22.57
C LEU A 559 11.09 7.26 -21.08
N PRO A 560 11.79 8.32 -20.64
CA PRO A 560 11.81 8.74 -19.25
C PRO A 560 10.53 9.46 -18.81
N THR A 561 9.81 10.09 -19.75
CA THR A 561 8.63 10.91 -19.44
C THR A 561 7.33 10.13 -19.63
N PRO A 562 6.42 10.12 -18.62
CA PRO A 562 5.14 9.42 -18.72
C PRO A 562 4.17 10.08 -19.71
N THR A 563 4.42 11.33 -20.12
CA THR A 563 3.54 12.08 -21.04
C THR A 563 3.58 11.56 -22.48
N LEU A 564 4.69 10.99 -22.93
CA LEU A 564 4.85 10.48 -24.30
C LEU A 564 4.44 9.01 -24.45
N ARG A 565 4.44 8.24 -23.35
CA ARG A 565 4.10 6.81 -23.36
C ARG A 565 2.67 6.52 -23.86
N PRO A 566 1.62 7.30 -23.52
CA PRO A 566 0.28 7.10 -24.08
C PRO A 566 0.24 7.20 -25.62
N ALA A 567 1.05 8.09 -26.22
CA ALA A 567 1.12 8.21 -27.68
C ALA A 567 1.77 6.97 -28.31
N CYS A 568 2.86 6.46 -27.71
CA CYS A 568 3.47 5.19 -28.13
C CYS A 568 2.49 4.01 -28.00
N LEU A 569 1.74 3.96 -26.90
CA LEU A 569 0.72 2.93 -26.67
C LEU A 569 -0.42 3.02 -27.70
N ALA A 570 -0.89 4.22 -28.01
CA ALA A 570 -1.92 4.43 -29.03
C ALA A 570 -1.42 3.98 -30.41
N PHE A 571 -0.18 4.33 -30.77
CA PHE A 571 0.43 3.89 -32.02
C PHE A 571 0.57 2.37 -32.09
N TYR A 572 1.11 1.72 -31.05
CA TYR A 572 1.15 0.27 -30.94
C TYR A 572 -0.24 -0.36 -31.07
N GLY A 573 -1.25 0.19 -30.38
CA GLY A 573 -2.63 -0.27 -30.42
C GLY A 573 -3.20 -0.24 -31.84
N LEU A 574 -3.03 0.86 -32.58
CA LEU A 574 -3.46 0.98 -33.97
C LEU A 574 -2.82 -0.08 -34.87
N CYS A 575 -1.50 -0.27 -34.75
CA CYS A 575 -0.78 -1.29 -35.50
C CYS A 575 -1.25 -2.72 -35.12
N ALA A 576 -1.55 -2.96 -33.84
CA ALA A 576 -2.07 -4.23 -33.34
C ALA A 576 -3.45 -4.53 -33.93
N LEU A 577 -4.34 -3.53 -34.00
CA LEU A 577 -5.66 -3.65 -34.63
C LEU A 577 -5.52 -4.05 -36.12
N LEU A 578 -4.53 -3.51 -36.84
CA LEU A 578 -4.31 -3.80 -38.27
C LEU A 578 -3.71 -5.20 -38.52
N ARG A 579 -2.91 -5.72 -37.57
CA ARG A 579 -2.29 -7.06 -37.60
C ARG A 579 -2.53 -7.85 -36.31
N PRO A 580 -3.73 -8.41 -36.09
CA PRO A 580 -4.05 -9.20 -34.89
C PRO A 580 -3.13 -10.41 -34.69
N ASP A 581 -2.59 -10.95 -35.77
CA ASP A 581 -1.65 -12.06 -35.76
C ASP A 581 -0.27 -11.64 -35.22
N LEU A 582 0.20 -10.43 -35.55
CA LEU A 582 1.43 -9.86 -34.96
C LEU A 582 1.19 -9.41 -33.52
N ALA A 583 -0.02 -8.93 -33.19
CA ALA A 583 -0.39 -8.59 -31.82
C ALA A 583 -0.34 -9.81 -30.90
N LEU A 584 -0.86 -10.96 -31.34
CA LEU A 584 -0.77 -12.22 -30.58
C LEU A 584 0.68 -12.70 -30.46
N LEU A 585 1.48 -12.59 -31.53
CA LEU A 585 2.92 -12.88 -31.48
C LEU A 585 3.64 -12.00 -30.46
N ALA A 586 3.32 -10.69 -30.41
CA ALA A 586 3.87 -9.77 -29.43
C ALA A 586 3.46 -10.15 -28.00
N ALA A 587 2.19 -10.48 -27.76
CA ALA A 587 1.71 -10.93 -26.46
C ALA A 587 2.49 -12.17 -25.95
N VAL A 588 2.73 -13.14 -26.84
CA VAL A 588 3.54 -14.34 -26.52
C VAL A 588 5.01 -14.01 -26.33
N ALA A 589 5.60 -13.17 -27.19
CA ALA A 589 6.98 -12.73 -27.07
C ALA A 589 7.22 -11.94 -25.76
N CYS A 590 6.20 -11.25 -25.25
CA CYS A 590 6.27 -10.46 -24.03
C CYS A 590 6.10 -11.26 -22.73
N ILE A 591 5.79 -12.56 -22.78
CA ILE A 591 5.65 -13.42 -21.57
C ILE A 591 6.87 -13.33 -20.63
N PRO A 592 8.14 -13.52 -21.07
CA PRO A 592 9.29 -13.42 -20.17
C PRO A 592 9.61 -12.00 -19.68
N PHE A 593 8.94 -10.99 -20.23
CA PHE A 593 9.12 -9.58 -19.87
C PHE A 593 8.05 -9.09 -18.88
N ALA A 594 7.23 -9.99 -18.30
CA ALA A 594 6.19 -9.63 -17.33
C ALA A 594 6.69 -8.79 -16.13
N PRO A 595 7.93 -8.96 -15.62
CA PRO A 595 8.44 -8.07 -14.57
C PRO A 595 8.66 -6.62 -15.03
N LEU A 596 8.80 -6.36 -16.33
CA LEU A 596 8.95 -5.01 -16.86
C LEU A 596 7.62 -4.28 -16.85
N ARG A 597 7.55 -3.23 -16.04
CA ARG A 597 6.37 -2.39 -15.89
C ARG A 597 6.54 -1.03 -16.55
N VAL A 598 5.45 -0.55 -17.15
CA VAL A 598 5.34 0.76 -17.80
C VAL A 598 4.37 1.61 -16.98
N ASP A 599 4.83 2.78 -16.54
CA ASP A 599 3.97 3.77 -15.88
C ASP A 599 3.33 4.69 -16.94
N LEU A 600 2.00 4.74 -16.95
CA LEU A 600 1.17 5.54 -17.86
C LEU A 600 0.55 6.76 -17.15
N GLY A 601 1.00 7.10 -15.93
CA GLY A 601 0.50 8.21 -15.12
C GLY A 601 -0.79 7.90 -14.35
N ILE A 602 -1.71 7.12 -14.95
CA ILE A 602 -2.91 6.60 -14.29
C ILE A 602 -2.67 5.29 -13.52
N GLY A 603 -1.51 4.66 -13.73
CA GLY A 603 -1.16 3.36 -13.17
C GLY A 603 0.03 2.72 -13.88
N SER A 604 0.54 1.65 -13.26
CA SER A 604 1.65 0.85 -13.76
C SER A 604 1.16 -0.51 -14.27
N PHE A 605 1.49 -0.83 -15.52
CA PHE A 605 1.04 -2.03 -16.23
C PHE A 605 2.24 -2.85 -16.70
N SER A 606 2.15 -4.18 -16.71
CA SER A 606 3.23 -4.99 -17.28
C SER A 606 3.22 -4.88 -18.81
N LEU A 607 4.39 -5.06 -19.44
CA LEU A 607 4.47 -5.11 -20.90
C LEU A 607 3.63 -6.26 -21.48
N THR A 608 3.58 -7.39 -20.76
CA THR A 608 2.76 -8.56 -21.13
C THR A 608 1.27 -8.25 -21.08
N GLU A 609 0.80 -7.54 -20.04
CA GLU A 609 -0.59 -7.09 -19.90
C GLU A 609 -0.98 -6.16 -21.06
N ILE A 610 -0.14 -5.16 -21.37
CA ILE A 610 -0.36 -4.21 -22.48
C ILE A 610 -0.52 -4.95 -23.82
N THR A 611 0.42 -5.84 -24.13
CA THR A 611 0.44 -6.55 -25.42
C THR A 611 -0.69 -7.58 -25.52
N LEU A 612 -1.04 -8.26 -24.42
CA LEU A 612 -2.17 -9.18 -24.36
C LEU A 612 -3.50 -8.45 -24.59
N LEU A 613 -3.77 -7.36 -23.84
CA LEU A 613 -5.01 -6.62 -23.96
C LEU A 613 -5.16 -5.99 -25.36
N ALA A 614 -4.06 -5.52 -25.96
CA ALA A 614 -4.05 -5.08 -27.35
C ALA A 614 -4.37 -6.22 -28.32
N ALA A 615 -3.86 -7.43 -28.10
CA ALA A 615 -4.19 -8.60 -28.91
C ALA A 615 -5.67 -9.00 -28.78
N VAL A 616 -6.24 -8.96 -27.57
CA VAL A 616 -7.69 -9.16 -27.33
C VAL A 616 -8.50 -8.12 -28.10
N ALA A 617 -8.17 -6.83 -27.95
CA ALA A 617 -8.85 -5.74 -28.62
C ALA A 617 -8.76 -5.87 -30.15
N ALA A 618 -7.58 -6.19 -30.68
CA ALA A 618 -7.35 -6.41 -32.12
C ALA A 618 -8.21 -7.56 -32.67
N ARG A 619 -8.32 -8.65 -31.91
CA ARG A 619 -9.14 -9.80 -32.27
C ARG A 619 -10.62 -9.45 -32.31
N LEU A 620 -11.14 -8.78 -31.27
CA LEU A 620 -12.53 -8.35 -31.17
C LEU A 620 -12.88 -7.32 -32.26
N TRP A 621 -12.02 -6.33 -32.48
CA TRP A 621 -12.18 -5.30 -33.50
C TRP A 621 -12.28 -5.89 -34.91
N ASN A 622 -11.40 -6.83 -35.25
CA ASN A 622 -11.46 -7.50 -36.54
C ASN A 622 -12.71 -8.39 -36.68
N ALA A 623 -13.19 -9.01 -35.59
CA ALA A 623 -14.44 -9.75 -35.63
C ALA A 623 -15.64 -8.84 -35.94
N LEU A 624 -15.64 -7.60 -35.43
CA LEU A 624 -16.71 -6.62 -35.64
C LEU A 624 -16.69 -5.99 -37.05
N LEU A 625 -15.52 -5.58 -37.57
CA LEU A 625 -15.43 -4.75 -38.79
C LEU A 625 -15.11 -5.49 -40.09
N SER A 626 -14.74 -6.77 -40.05
CA SER A 626 -14.36 -7.51 -41.27
C SER A 626 -15.56 -7.98 -42.11
N GLY A 627 -16.80 -7.66 -41.74
CA GLY A 627 -17.99 -7.96 -42.55
C GLY A 627 -18.28 -9.45 -42.79
N SER A 628 -17.55 -10.37 -42.17
CA SER A 628 -17.97 -11.77 -42.11
C SER A 628 -19.18 -11.86 -41.19
N SER A 629 -20.36 -11.69 -41.79
CA SER A 629 -21.69 -11.86 -41.22
C SER A 629 -21.76 -12.98 -40.18
N GLY A 630 -22.64 -12.80 -39.19
CA GLY A 630 -22.83 -13.62 -37.98
C GLY A 630 -23.06 -15.14 -38.16
N LEU A 631 -22.91 -15.70 -39.36
CA LEU A 631 -22.88 -17.14 -39.63
C LEU A 631 -21.53 -17.82 -39.35
N ARG A 632 -20.38 -17.10 -39.40
CA ARG A 632 -19.07 -17.72 -39.08
C ARG A 632 -18.69 -17.66 -37.60
N LEU A 633 -19.29 -16.78 -36.80
CA LEU A 633 -19.16 -16.84 -35.34
C LEU A 633 -19.95 -18.03 -34.79
N ARG A 634 -21.19 -18.26 -35.27
CA ARG A 634 -21.99 -19.45 -34.90
C ARG A 634 -21.32 -20.77 -35.30
N GLY A 635 -20.72 -20.85 -36.49
CA GLY A 635 -19.95 -22.02 -36.96
C GLY A 635 -18.52 -22.17 -36.38
N ARG A 636 -18.04 -21.23 -35.56
CA ARG A 636 -16.73 -21.30 -34.85
C ARG A 636 -16.89 -21.28 -33.33
N LEU A 637 -18.01 -20.83 -32.81
CA LEU A 637 -18.54 -21.20 -31.50
C LEU A 637 -19.10 -22.62 -31.53
N SER A 638 -19.45 -23.18 -32.70
CA SER A 638 -19.76 -24.61 -32.81
C SER A 638 -18.55 -25.52 -32.60
N SER A 639 -17.30 -25.03 -32.77
CA SER A 639 -16.11 -25.77 -32.31
C SER A 639 -15.86 -25.63 -30.80
N ILE A 640 -16.61 -24.74 -30.12
CA ILE A 640 -16.71 -24.63 -28.65
C ILE A 640 -17.78 -25.60 -28.11
N VAL A 641 -18.52 -26.32 -28.95
CA VAL A 641 -19.50 -27.34 -28.52
C VAL A 641 -18.81 -28.60 -27.94
N HIS A 642 -17.48 -28.72 -28.05
CA HIS A 642 -16.71 -29.80 -27.44
C HIS A 642 -15.60 -29.26 -26.54
N LEU A 643 -15.99 -28.56 -25.47
CA LEU A 643 -15.07 -28.18 -24.39
C LEU A 643 -14.38 -29.44 -23.83
N HIS A 644 -13.05 -29.45 -23.84
CA HIS A 644 -12.27 -30.50 -23.20
C HIS A 644 -12.24 -30.28 -21.68
N LEU A 645 -11.85 -31.31 -20.92
CA LEU A 645 -11.58 -31.19 -19.48
C LEU A 645 -10.66 -30.01 -19.16
N LEU A 646 -9.69 -29.73 -20.04
CA LEU A 646 -8.77 -28.61 -19.88
C LEU A 646 -9.50 -27.25 -19.95
N ASP A 647 -10.43 -27.07 -20.89
CA ASP A 647 -11.19 -25.82 -21.01
C ASP A 647 -12.07 -25.58 -19.76
N TRP A 648 -12.72 -26.65 -19.27
CA TRP A 648 -13.49 -26.61 -18.02
C TRP A 648 -12.61 -26.34 -16.78
N ALA A 649 -11.40 -26.90 -16.73
CA ALA A 649 -10.47 -26.68 -15.62
C ALA A 649 -9.97 -25.23 -15.56
N VAL A 650 -9.72 -24.60 -16.72
CA VAL A 650 -9.38 -23.16 -16.78
C VAL A 650 -10.56 -22.30 -16.33
N LEU A 651 -11.79 -22.62 -16.76
CA LEU A 651 -12.99 -21.91 -16.31
C LEU A 651 -13.22 -22.07 -14.80
N LEU A 652 -13.06 -23.28 -14.27
CA LEU A 652 -13.15 -23.57 -12.85
C LEU A 652 -12.14 -22.75 -12.05
N LEU A 653 -10.89 -22.67 -12.51
CA LEU A 653 -9.86 -21.84 -11.89
C LEU A 653 -10.30 -20.37 -11.80
N VAL A 654 -10.82 -19.79 -12.88
CA VAL A 654 -11.28 -18.38 -12.91
C VAL A 654 -12.45 -18.16 -11.95
N LEU A 655 -13.44 -19.07 -11.94
CA LEU A 655 -14.62 -18.96 -11.08
C LEU A 655 -14.26 -19.08 -9.59
N LEU A 656 -13.41 -20.04 -9.23
CA LEU A 656 -12.91 -20.20 -7.86
C LEU A 656 -12.09 -18.99 -7.42
N ALA A 657 -11.19 -18.51 -8.29
CA ALA A 657 -10.39 -17.32 -8.05
C ALA A 657 -11.25 -16.07 -7.81
N PHE A 658 -12.34 -15.90 -8.57
CA PHE A 658 -13.29 -14.81 -8.35
C PHE A 658 -14.01 -14.95 -7.00
N GLY A 659 -14.56 -16.13 -6.71
CA GLY A 659 -15.30 -16.38 -5.46
C GLY A 659 -14.44 -16.18 -4.21
N THR A 660 -13.22 -16.72 -4.21
CA THR A 660 -12.28 -16.60 -3.09
C THR A 660 -11.73 -15.17 -2.95
N SER A 661 -11.48 -14.46 -4.06
CA SER A 661 -11.10 -13.04 -4.00
C SER A 661 -12.18 -12.14 -3.41
N TRP A 662 -13.45 -12.47 -3.65
CA TRP A 662 -14.59 -11.78 -3.05
C TRP A 662 -14.67 -12.04 -1.53
N ALA A 663 -14.38 -13.28 -1.11
CA ALA A 663 -14.40 -13.69 0.28
C ALA A 663 -13.18 -13.23 1.10
N ALA A 664 -12.05 -12.93 0.45
CA ALA A 664 -10.79 -12.56 1.10
C ALA A 664 -10.90 -11.31 2.00
N GLU A 665 -10.08 -11.25 3.06
CA GLU A 665 -9.97 -10.09 3.93
C GLU A 665 -9.34 -8.90 3.18
N TYR A 666 -8.21 -9.13 2.50
CA TYR A 666 -7.52 -8.10 1.70
C TYR A 666 -7.99 -8.12 0.23
N ARG A 667 -9.28 -7.84 0.02
CA ARG A 667 -9.93 -7.89 -1.30
C ARG A 667 -9.19 -7.14 -2.41
N ARG A 668 -8.68 -5.94 -2.12
CA ARG A 668 -7.96 -5.13 -3.14
C ARG A 668 -6.73 -5.87 -3.67
N VAL A 669 -6.03 -6.59 -2.80
CA VAL A 669 -4.83 -7.35 -3.14
C VAL A 669 -5.23 -8.60 -3.92
N ALA A 670 -6.27 -9.30 -3.47
CA ALA A 670 -6.84 -10.46 -4.15
C ALA A 670 -7.34 -10.14 -5.57
N PHE A 671 -8.11 -9.06 -5.76
CA PHE A 671 -8.60 -8.65 -7.08
C PHE A 671 -7.48 -8.23 -8.04
N ARG A 672 -6.37 -7.71 -7.51
CA ARG A 672 -5.19 -7.41 -8.33
C ARG A 672 -4.60 -8.69 -8.90
N GLU A 673 -4.37 -9.69 -8.06
CA GLU A 673 -3.81 -10.97 -8.50
C GLU A 673 -4.79 -11.76 -9.39
N LEU A 674 -6.09 -11.74 -9.06
CA LEU A 674 -7.15 -12.30 -9.90
C LEU A 674 -7.03 -11.77 -11.33
N ARG A 675 -6.90 -10.44 -11.48
CA ARG A 675 -6.78 -9.80 -12.79
C ARG A 675 -5.51 -10.26 -13.52
N VAL A 676 -4.34 -10.02 -12.91
CA VAL A 676 -3.06 -10.09 -13.62
C VAL A 676 -2.51 -11.51 -13.76
N VAL A 677 -2.82 -12.42 -12.83
CA VAL A 677 -2.31 -13.80 -12.84
C VAL A 677 -3.34 -14.76 -13.42
N VAL A 678 -4.60 -14.69 -12.99
CA VAL A 678 -5.62 -15.70 -13.33
C VAL A 678 -6.40 -15.32 -14.59
N CYS A 679 -7.07 -14.17 -14.58
CA CYS A 679 -7.93 -13.74 -15.68
C CYS A 679 -7.14 -13.48 -16.96
N GLU A 680 -6.03 -12.75 -16.88
CA GLU A 680 -5.24 -12.44 -18.06
C GLU A 680 -4.54 -13.67 -18.67
N SER A 681 -3.98 -14.57 -17.86
CA SER A 681 -3.41 -15.82 -18.40
C SER A 681 -4.49 -16.73 -19.01
N ALA A 682 -5.70 -16.77 -18.44
CA ALA A 682 -6.85 -17.45 -19.02
C ALA A 682 -7.34 -16.79 -20.33
N LEU A 683 -7.24 -15.45 -20.43
CA LEU A 683 -7.51 -14.73 -21.69
C LEU A 683 -6.48 -15.08 -22.77
N LEU A 684 -5.20 -15.18 -22.41
CA LEU A 684 -4.16 -15.66 -23.32
C LEU A 684 -4.47 -17.09 -23.79
N TYR A 685 -4.84 -17.99 -22.85
CA TYR A 685 -5.28 -19.35 -23.18
C TYR A 685 -6.43 -19.34 -24.21
N LEU A 686 -7.47 -18.54 -23.96
CA LEU A 686 -8.63 -18.43 -24.85
C LEU A 686 -8.25 -17.88 -26.23
N LEU A 687 -7.42 -16.84 -26.29
CA LEU A 687 -6.91 -16.28 -27.55
C LEU A 687 -6.12 -17.34 -28.33
N LEU A 688 -5.21 -18.04 -27.67
CA LEU A 688 -4.42 -19.10 -28.28
C LEU A 688 -5.27 -20.30 -28.66
N ARG A 689 -6.37 -20.60 -27.97
CA ARG A 689 -7.27 -21.71 -28.32
C ARG A 689 -8.13 -21.41 -29.55
N THR A 690 -8.51 -20.14 -29.72
CA THR A 690 -9.44 -19.65 -30.75
C THR A 690 -8.77 -18.91 -31.92
N ALA A 691 -7.45 -18.69 -31.86
CA ALA A 691 -6.70 -18.04 -32.93
C ALA A 691 -6.77 -18.90 -34.22
N PRO A 692 -7.03 -18.32 -35.40
CA PRO A 692 -7.03 -19.05 -36.66
C PRO A 692 -5.58 -19.19 -37.12
N GLY A 693 -5.16 -20.39 -37.48
CA GLY A 693 -3.78 -20.57 -37.92
C GLY A 693 -3.58 -21.92 -38.57
N ASP A 694 -2.94 -21.88 -39.73
CA ASP A 694 -2.25 -23.03 -40.27
C ASP A 694 -1.08 -23.42 -39.35
N ARG A 695 -0.57 -24.65 -39.51
CA ARG A 695 0.56 -25.14 -38.70
C ARG A 695 1.76 -24.18 -38.67
N PRO A 696 2.18 -23.53 -39.78
CA PRO A 696 3.24 -22.53 -39.78
C PRO A 696 3.04 -21.37 -38.80
N HIS A 697 1.83 -20.81 -38.69
CA HIS A 697 1.56 -19.70 -37.78
C HIS A 697 1.69 -20.13 -36.30
N ILE A 698 1.19 -21.32 -35.95
CA ILE A 698 1.31 -21.87 -34.60
C ILE A 698 2.78 -22.08 -34.21
N LEU A 699 3.60 -22.61 -35.12
CA LEU A 699 5.03 -22.80 -34.89
C LEU A 699 5.74 -21.46 -34.64
N ARG A 700 5.33 -20.37 -35.31
CA ARG A 700 5.90 -19.02 -35.08
C ARG A 700 5.62 -18.48 -33.67
N LEU A 701 4.50 -18.86 -33.05
CA LEU A 701 4.22 -18.47 -31.66
C LEU A 701 5.21 -19.13 -30.69
N ALA A 702 5.53 -20.41 -30.89
CA ALA A 702 6.57 -21.09 -30.14
C ALA A 702 7.97 -20.51 -30.44
N ASP A 703 8.25 -20.18 -31.72
CA ASP A 703 9.49 -19.50 -32.12
C ASP A 703 9.63 -18.14 -31.40
N ALA A 704 8.56 -17.36 -31.29
CA ALA A 704 8.55 -16.08 -30.59
C ALA A 704 8.79 -16.23 -29.08
N LEU A 705 8.12 -17.19 -28.42
CA LEU A 705 8.33 -17.51 -27.00
C LEU A 705 9.76 -17.97 -26.72
N TRP A 706 10.32 -18.80 -27.59
CA TRP A 706 11.69 -19.29 -27.49
C TRP A 706 12.71 -18.16 -27.65
N LEU A 707 12.58 -17.35 -28.71
CA LEU A 707 13.50 -16.26 -28.99
C LEU A 707 13.49 -15.19 -27.89
N SER A 708 12.33 -14.88 -27.33
CA SER A 708 12.24 -13.94 -26.21
C SER A 708 12.84 -14.50 -24.91
N ALA A 709 12.73 -15.80 -24.67
CA ALA A 709 13.40 -16.44 -23.53
C ALA A 709 14.93 -16.44 -23.70
N VAL A 710 15.43 -16.72 -24.91
CA VAL A 710 16.87 -16.62 -25.22
C VAL A 710 17.38 -15.20 -25.03
N SER A 711 16.63 -14.17 -25.43
CA SER A 711 17.05 -12.78 -25.23
C SER A 711 17.12 -12.39 -23.75
N VAL A 712 16.21 -12.88 -22.92
CA VAL A 712 16.29 -12.72 -21.45
C VAL A 712 17.48 -13.47 -20.86
N ALA A 713 17.79 -14.67 -21.34
CA ALA A 713 18.97 -15.42 -20.90
C ALA A 713 20.28 -14.69 -21.28
N VAL A 714 20.39 -14.19 -22.51
CA VAL A 714 21.53 -13.37 -22.94
C VAL A 714 21.62 -12.08 -22.12
N TYR A 715 20.50 -11.42 -21.85
CA TYR A 715 20.46 -10.23 -21.00
C TYR A 715 20.91 -10.54 -19.56
N ALA A 716 20.48 -11.67 -18.97
CA ALA A 716 20.94 -12.13 -17.66
C ALA A 716 22.46 -12.29 -17.63
N LEU A 717 23.03 -12.96 -18.64
CA LEU A 717 24.47 -13.19 -18.75
C LEU A 717 25.24 -11.87 -18.98
N ALA A 718 24.73 -10.99 -19.84
CA ALA A 718 25.34 -9.68 -20.08
C ALA A 718 25.29 -8.78 -18.85
N ARG A 719 24.26 -8.91 -18.01
CA ARG A 719 24.13 -8.16 -16.75
C ARG A 719 24.81 -8.81 -15.56
N TYR A 720 25.18 -10.08 -15.65
CA TYR A 720 25.83 -10.84 -14.56
C TYR A 720 27.06 -10.13 -13.98
N PRO A 721 27.97 -9.51 -14.78
CA PRO A 721 29.13 -8.77 -14.25
C PRO A 721 28.78 -7.51 -13.44
N PHE A 722 27.54 -7.01 -13.51
CA PHE A 722 27.13 -5.76 -12.86
C PHE A 722 26.25 -6.04 -11.64
N ALA A 723 26.39 -5.23 -10.58
CA ALA A 723 25.61 -5.38 -9.34
C ALA A 723 24.09 -5.38 -9.59
N GLY A 724 23.61 -4.58 -10.54
CA GLY A 724 22.19 -4.52 -10.89
C GLY A 724 21.62 -5.81 -11.52
N GLY A 725 22.45 -6.73 -12.01
CA GLY A 725 22.04 -7.99 -12.67
C GLY A 725 22.10 -9.24 -11.80
N VAL A 726 22.56 -9.11 -10.55
CA VAL A 726 22.77 -10.22 -9.62
C VAL A 726 22.18 -9.92 -8.25
N ILE A 727 21.97 -10.96 -7.44
CA ILE A 727 21.77 -10.89 -5.99
C ILE A 727 22.80 -11.82 -5.37
N GLU A 728 23.49 -11.33 -4.34
CA GLU A 728 24.36 -12.16 -3.51
C GLU A 728 23.53 -12.74 -2.38
N ALA A 729 23.40 -14.07 -2.37
CA ALA A 729 22.67 -14.80 -1.36
C ALA A 729 23.31 -16.18 -1.17
N GLU A 730 23.31 -16.68 0.07
CA GLU A 730 23.83 -18.02 0.40
C GLU A 730 25.31 -18.22 -0.02
N GLY A 731 26.12 -17.14 -0.01
CA GLY A 731 27.52 -17.19 -0.41
C GLY A 731 27.74 -17.45 -1.91
N ALA A 732 26.75 -17.15 -2.75
CA ALA A 732 26.83 -17.25 -4.20
C ALA A 732 26.34 -15.96 -4.87
N ARG A 733 26.97 -15.59 -5.98
CA ARG A 733 26.54 -14.51 -6.88
C ARG A 733 25.53 -15.08 -7.87
N ARG A 734 24.27 -14.65 -7.79
CA ARG A 734 23.16 -15.31 -8.49
C ARG A 734 22.55 -14.40 -9.55
N ALA A 735 22.49 -14.86 -10.80
CA ALA A 735 21.88 -14.14 -11.91
C ALA A 735 20.38 -13.94 -11.69
N ARG A 736 19.88 -12.72 -11.95
CA ARG A 736 18.43 -12.42 -11.86
C ARG A 736 17.85 -11.66 -13.06
N ALA A 737 18.69 -11.17 -13.98
CA ALA A 737 18.26 -10.22 -15.02
C ALA A 737 17.48 -9.03 -14.40
N PHE A 738 16.20 -8.86 -14.74
CA PHE A 738 15.29 -7.87 -14.18
C PHE A 738 14.22 -8.49 -13.26
N PHE A 739 14.31 -9.78 -12.93
CA PHE A 739 13.39 -10.45 -12.02
C PHE A 739 13.67 -10.06 -10.57
N GLY A 740 12.63 -10.16 -9.73
CA GLY A 740 12.71 -9.85 -8.30
C GLY A 740 13.59 -10.82 -7.51
N SER A 741 13.76 -12.06 -7.99
CA SER A 741 14.64 -13.06 -7.37
C SER A 741 15.33 -13.92 -8.44
N PRO A 742 16.51 -14.52 -8.14
CA PRO A 742 17.15 -15.50 -9.01
C PRO A 742 16.29 -16.76 -9.25
N ASN A 743 15.46 -17.15 -8.26
CA ASN A 743 14.57 -18.30 -8.38
C ASN A 743 13.48 -18.06 -9.43
N ASN A 744 12.93 -16.85 -9.54
CA ASN A 744 11.91 -16.55 -10.56
C ASN A 744 12.49 -16.69 -11.98
N LEU A 745 13.73 -16.22 -12.20
CA LEU A 745 14.43 -16.43 -13.47
C LEU A 745 14.63 -17.93 -13.74
N ALA A 746 15.04 -18.70 -12.72
CA ALA A 746 15.26 -20.14 -12.85
C ALA A 746 13.97 -20.91 -13.20
N LEU A 747 12.88 -20.63 -12.48
CA LEU A 747 11.55 -21.21 -12.68
C LEU A 747 11.04 -21.00 -14.11
N TYR A 748 11.36 -19.86 -14.72
CA TYR A 748 11.02 -19.62 -16.11
C TYR A 748 11.98 -20.35 -17.09
N MET A 749 13.29 -20.24 -16.88
CA MET A 749 14.30 -20.80 -17.80
C MET A 749 14.26 -22.33 -17.86
N GLU A 750 14.03 -23.01 -16.73
CA GLU A 750 13.92 -24.47 -16.69
C GLU A 750 12.72 -25.02 -17.47
N ARG A 751 11.65 -24.24 -17.62
CA ARG A 751 10.44 -24.63 -18.38
C ARG A 751 10.65 -24.47 -19.87
N ILE A 752 11.51 -23.52 -20.25
CA ILE A 752 11.83 -23.22 -21.64
C ILE A 752 12.96 -24.12 -22.16
N LEU A 753 13.99 -24.40 -21.36
CA LEU A 753 15.14 -25.21 -21.79
C LEU A 753 14.76 -26.53 -22.51
N PRO A 754 13.77 -27.33 -22.06
CA PRO A 754 13.39 -28.58 -22.71
C PRO A 754 12.82 -28.38 -24.11
N LEU A 755 12.19 -27.23 -24.38
CA LEU A 755 11.74 -26.84 -25.72
C LEU A 755 12.93 -26.68 -26.67
N GLY A 756 13.99 -26.01 -26.22
CA GLY A 756 15.26 -25.86 -26.94
C GLY A 756 15.90 -27.20 -27.28
N LEU A 757 16.06 -28.05 -26.27
CA LEU A 757 16.67 -29.37 -26.42
C LEU A 757 15.85 -30.27 -27.35
N ALA A 758 14.53 -30.32 -27.18
CA ALA A 758 13.68 -31.19 -27.98
C ALA A 758 13.70 -30.80 -29.47
N VAL A 759 13.61 -29.51 -29.79
CA VAL A 759 13.67 -29.04 -31.18
C VAL A 759 15.08 -29.14 -31.78
N GLY A 760 16.13 -28.92 -31.00
CA GLY A 760 17.51 -29.12 -31.45
C GLY A 760 17.79 -30.57 -31.86
N LEU A 761 17.33 -31.52 -31.04
CA LEU A 761 17.56 -32.95 -31.24
C LEU A 761 16.64 -33.56 -32.32
N TRP A 762 15.34 -33.25 -32.28
CA TRP A 762 14.32 -33.93 -33.10
C TRP A 762 13.55 -33.00 -34.06
N GLY A 763 13.90 -31.72 -34.13
CA GLY A 763 13.34 -30.82 -35.14
C GLY A 763 13.64 -31.33 -36.56
N ARG A 764 12.73 -31.09 -37.49
CA ARG A 764 12.90 -31.46 -38.90
C ARG A 764 13.50 -30.32 -39.71
N THR A 765 13.14 -29.08 -39.38
CA THR A 765 13.64 -27.89 -40.09
C THR A 765 15.03 -27.54 -39.59
N SER A 766 16.04 -27.61 -40.46
CA SER A 766 17.46 -27.30 -40.12
C SER A 766 17.62 -25.94 -39.44
N ARG A 767 16.95 -24.90 -39.95
CA ARG A 767 16.94 -23.56 -39.34
C ARG A 767 16.46 -23.57 -37.89
N ARG A 768 15.38 -24.30 -37.58
CA ARG A 768 14.86 -24.39 -36.21
C ARG A 768 15.76 -25.23 -35.31
N ARG A 769 16.31 -26.33 -35.83
CA ARG A 769 17.26 -27.15 -35.06
C ARG A 769 18.44 -26.33 -34.57
N TRP A 770 19.06 -25.55 -35.46
CA TRP A 770 20.18 -24.67 -35.11
C TRP A 770 19.74 -23.53 -34.19
N LEU A 771 18.61 -22.87 -34.49
CA LEU A 771 18.11 -21.76 -33.67
C LEU A 771 17.79 -22.18 -32.23
N TYR A 772 17.18 -23.36 -32.04
CA TYR A 772 16.82 -23.88 -30.73
C TYR A 772 18.03 -24.54 -30.04
N GLY A 773 18.83 -25.30 -30.78
CA GLY A 773 20.04 -25.93 -30.24
C GLY A 773 21.07 -24.91 -29.76
N LEU A 774 21.40 -23.89 -30.57
CA LEU A 774 22.35 -22.85 -30.18
C LEU A 774 21.78 -21.95 -29.06
N GLY A 775 20.48 -21.62 -29.12
CA GLY A 775 19.82 -20.84 -28.07
C GLY A 775 19.73 -21.56 -26.72
N ALA A 776 19.78 -22.91 -26.71
CA ALA A 776 19.72 -23.67 -25.47
C ALA A 776 20.97 -23.46 -24.60
N ALA A 777 22.13 -23.15 -25.19
CA ALA A 777 23.37 -22.90 -24.46
C ALA A 777 23.30 -21.66 -23.54
N PRO A 778 22.96 -20.44 -24.00
CA PRO A 778 22.81 -19.30 -23.10
C PRO A 778 21.66 -19.48 -22.10
N VAL A 779 20.57 -20.18 -22.46
CA VAL A 779 19.48 -20.49 -21.52
C VAL A 779 19.96 -21.41 -20.39
N ALA A 780 20.67 -22.50 -20.72
CA ALA A 780 21.23 -23.41 -19.73
C ALA A 780 22.29 -22.72 -18.86
N LEU A 781 23.17 -21.90 -19.45
CA LEU A 781 24.17 -21.17 -18.71
C LEU A 781 23.53 -20.15 -17.76
N ALA A 782 22.56 -19.36 -18.22
CA ALA A 782 21.82 -18.43 -17.37
C ALA A 782 21.11 -19.16 -16.22
N LEU A 783 20.51 -20.33 -16.50
CA LEU A 783 19.88 -21.18 -15.49
C LEU A 783 20.87 -21.64 -14.42
N VAL A 784 22.05 -22.13 -14.81
CA VAL A 784 23.11 -22.52 -13.85
C VAL A 784 23.57 -21.32 -13.03
N MET A 785 23.72 -20.14 -13.65
CA MET A 785 24.11 -18.91 -12.97
C MET A 785 23.06 -18.37 -11.99
N THR A 786 21.82 -18.88 -11.98
CA THR A 786 20.85 -18.56 -10.92
C THR A 786 21.16 -19.25 -9.59
N PHE A 787 21.97 -20.33 -9.62
CA PHE A 787 22.20 -21.22 -8.49
C PHE A 787 20.91 -21.69 -7.79
N SER A 788 19.80 -21.81 -8.53
CA SER A 788 18.54 -22.28 -7.99
C SER A 788 18.57 -23.80 -7.81
N ARG A 789 18.69 -24.25 -6.55
CA ARG A 789 18.76 -25.67 -6.19
C ARG A 789 17.55 -26.47 -6.69
N GLY A 790 16.34 -25.94 -6.49
CA GLY A 790 15.12 -26.59 -6.97
C GLY A 790 15.13 -26.78 -8.49
N ALA A 791 15.63 -25.79 -9.24
CA ALA A 791 15.71 -25.91 -10.69
C ALA A 791 16.77 -26.94 -11.15
N LEU A 792 17.96 -26.91 -10.55
CA LEU A 792 19.07 -27.77 -10.97
C LEU A 792 18.90 -29.23 -10.52
N PHE A 793 18.27 -29.47 -9.36
CA PHE A 793 18.14 -30.81 -8.78
C PHE A 793 16.75 -31.45 -8.95
N LEU A 794 15.69 -30.69 -9.23
CA LEU A 794 14.34 -31.23 -9.46
C LEU A 794 13.84 -30.92 -10.87
N GLY A 795 13.87 -29.64 -11.26
CA GLY A 795 13.35 -29.18 -12.55
C GLY A 795 14.05 -29.79 -13.75
N VAL A 796 15.36 -29.52 -13.93
CA VAL A 796 16.16 -30.01 -15.06
C VAL A 796 16.17 -31.54 -15.14
N PRO A 797 16.40 -32.30 -14.04
CA PRO A 797 16.33 -33.76 -14.08
C PRO A 797 14.96 -34.28 -14.52
N ALA A 798 13.85 -33.69 -14.04
CA ALA A 798 12.50 -34.08 -14.46
C ALA A 798 12.29 -33.86 -15.97
N ALA A 799 12.74 -32.73 -16.52
CA ALA A 799 12.70 -32.49 -17.96
C ALA A 799 13.51 -33.52 -18.74
N LEU A 800 14.78 -33.76 -18.35
CA LEU A 800 15.66 -34.71 -19.04
C LEU A 800 15.11 -36.13 -18.98
N LEU A 801 14.49 -36.52 -17.87
CA LEU A 801 13.81 -37.81 -17.73
C LEU A 801 12.67 -37.95 -18.74
N VAL A 802 11.79 -36.95 -18.86
CA VAL A 802 10.71 -36.96 -19.86
C VAL A 802 11.26 -37.05 -21.28
N LEU A 803 12.27 -36.23 -21.61
CA LEU A 803 12.92 -36.25 -22.93
C LEU A 803 13.58 -37.59 -23.22
N ALA A 804 14.22 -38.22 -22.22
CA ALA A 804 14.84 -39.54 -22.35
C ALA A 804 13.79 -40.62 -22.60
N LEU A 805 12.74 -40.68 -21.76
CA LEU A 805 11.69 -41.69 -21.87
C LEU A 805 10.98 -41.64 -23.23
N MET A 806 10.77 -40.44 -23.77
CA MET A 806 10.03 -40.22 -25.02
C MET A 806 10.93 -40.12 -26.28
N GLY A 807 12.25 -40.01 -26.12
CA GLY A 807 13.22 -39.68 -27.18
C GLY A 807 13.96 -40.84 -27.86
N GLY A 808 13.63 -42.11 -27.52
CA GLY A 808 14.23 -43.32 -28.12
C GLY A 808 15.48 -43.86 -27.39
N ARG A 809 15.90 -45.11 -27.70
CA ARG A 809 16.92 -45.86 -26.92
C ARG A 809 18.30 -45.20 -26.86
N ARG A 810 18.79 -44.63 -27.96
CA ARG A 810 20.10 -43.94 -28.01
C ARG A 810 20.07 -42.65 -27.17
N THR A 811 19.00 -41.88 -27.28
CA THR A 811 18.86 -40.61 -26.57
C THR A 811 18.70 -40.80 -25.07
N ARG A 812 18.08 -41.91 -24.62
CA ARG A 812 18.03 -42.29 -23.19
C ARG A 812 19.42 -42.37 -22.56
N TRP A 813 20.35 -43.04 -23.23
CA TRP A 813 21.73 -43.18 -22.73
C TRP A 813 22.47 -41.85 -22.75
N ILE A 814 22.31 -41.05 -23.82
CA ILE A 814 22.97 -39.74 -23.92
C ILE A 814 22.46 -38.80 -22.83
N LEU A 815 21.14 -38.60 -22.72
CA LEU A 815 20.57 -37.69 -21.74
C LEU A 815 20.74 -38.20 -20.30
N GLY A 816 20.69 -39.52 -20.09
CA GLY A 816 20.99 -40.13 -18.78
C GLY A 816 22.43 -39.92 -18.36
N ALA A 817 23.40 -40.13 -19.25
CA ALA A 817 24.81 -39.88 -18.99
C ALA A 817 25.10 -38.38 -18.78
N SER A 818 24.49 -37.50 -19.58
CA SER A 818 24.60 -36.05 -19.41
C SER A 818 24.01 -35.57 -18.08
N ALA A 819 22.85 -36.11 -17.67
CA ALA A 819 22.25 -35.80 -16.38
C ALA A 819 23.14 -36.28 -15.21
N GLY A 820 23.68 -37.49 -15.29
CA GLY A 820 24.61 -38.02 -14.29
C GLY A 820 25.89 -37.18 -14.18
N ALA A 821 26.51 -36.86 -15.31
CA ALA A 821 27.70 -36.01 -15.35
C ALA A 821 27.41 -34.59 -14.81
N PHE A 822 26.26 -34.01 -15.14
CA PHE A 822 25.84 -32.71 -14.62
C PHE A 822 25.64 -32.73 -13.10
N MET A 823 24.98 -33.76 -12.57
CA MET A 823 24.78 -33.92 -11.11
C MET A 823 26.12 -34.05 -10.38
N VAL A 824 27.07 -34.81 -10.93
CA VAL A 824 28.43 -34.93 -10.39
C VAL A 824 29.13 -33.58 -10.43
N ALA A 825 29.12 -32.88 -11.57
CA ALA A 825 29.74 -31.56 -11.71
C ALA A 825 29.17 -30.52 -10.74
N MET A 826 27.84 -30.49 -10.55
CA MET A 826 27.20 -29.60 -9.59
C MET A 826 27.54 -29.95 -8.13
N THR A 827 27.67 -31.24 -7.82
CA THR A 827 28.10 -31.70 -6.49
C THR A 827 29.54 -31.25 -6.20
N LEU A 828 30.44 -31.34 -7.19
CA LEU A 828 31.82 -30.89 -7.07
C LEU A 828 31.93 -29.37 -6.97
N LEU A 829 31.13 -28.61 -7.74
CA LEU A 829 31.10 -27.15 -7.70
C LEU A 829 30.41 -26.57 -6.46
N GLY A 830 29.46 -27.30 -5.86
CA GLY A 830 28.73 -26.88 -4.67
C GLY A 830 29.50 -27.05 -3.35
N GLY A 831 30.53 -27.90 -3.32
CA GLY A 831 31.30 -28.26 -2.13
C GLY A 831 30.56 -29.25 -1.20
N VAL A 832 31.29 -30.24 -0.68
CA VAL A 832 30.72 -31.34 0.14
C VAL A 832 30.00 -30.83 1.40
N GLY A 833 30.49 -29.75 2.02
CA GLY A 833 29.89 -29.14 3.21
C GLY A 833 28.55 -28.41 2.98
N ARG A 834 28.20 -28.05 1.73
CA ARG A 834 26.85 -27.53 1.41
C ARG A 834 25.85 -28.65 1.09
N LEU A 835 26.34 -29.86 0.79
CA LEU A 835 25.48 -31.04 0.62
C LEU A 835 25.01 -31.58 1.97
N SER A 836 25.87 -31.54 3.01
CA SER A 836 25.52 -31.97 4.36
C SER A 836 24.45 -31.09 5.01
N SER A 837 24.44 -29.78 4.73
CA SER A 837 23.39 -28.87 5.24
C SER A 837 22.02 -29.04 4.57
N LEU A 838 21.95 -29.74 3.42
CA LEU A 838 20.68 -30.14 2.80
C LEU A 838 20.04 -31.34 3.50
N LEU A 839 20.87 -32.20 4.11
CA LEU A 839 20.44 -33.43 4.79
C LEU A 839 20.11 -33.21 6.27
N ASP A 840 20.40 -32.02 6.80
CA ASP A 840 20.07 -31.65 8.18
C ASP A 840 18.69 -30.97 8.25
N PRO A 841 17.65 -31.63 8.77
CA PRO A 841 16.32 -31.03 8.91
C PRO A 841 16.21 -30.04 10.07
N SER A 842 17.24 -29.92 10.92
CA SER A 842 17.23 -29.12 12.15
C SER A 842 17.81 -27.72 11.99
N GLN A 843 18.52 -27.42 10.89
CA GLN A 843 19.12 -26.11 10.63
C GLN A 843 19.03 -25.69 9.14
N GLY A 844 19.33 -24.42 8.86
CA GLY A 844 19.45 -23.88 7.51
C GLY A 844 18.15 -23.84 6.69
N THR A 845 18.28 -23.84 5.36
CA THR A 845 17.15 -23.64 4.43
C THR A 845 16.12 -24.78 4.43
N THR A 846 16.53 -25.99 4.82
CA THR A 846 15.63 -27.15 4.91
C THR A 846 14.69 -27.01 6.11
N PHE A 847 15.22 -26.62 7.28
CA PHE A 847 14.40 -26.29 8.46
C PHE A 847 13.37 -25.19 8.15
N LEU A 848 13.80 -24.09 7.52
CA LEU A 848 12.91 -22.99 7.15
C LEU A 848 11.75 -23.45 6.26
N ARG A 849 12.01 -24.32 5.26
CA ARG A 849 10.96 -24.87 4.39
C ARG A 849 10.00 -25.82 5.12
N LEU A 850 10.51 -26.71 5.97
CA LEU A 850 9.64 -27.61 6.74
C LEU A 850 8.78 -26.83 7.74
N SER A 851 9.33 -25.81 8.38
CA SER A 851 8.60 -24.90 9.27
C SER A 851 7.53 -24.12 8.51
N LEU A 852 7.85 -23.58 7.33
CA LEU A 852 6.90 -22.91 6.45
C LEU A 852 5.75 -23.84 6.02
N TRP A 853 6.04 -25.09 5.66
CA TRP A 853 5.00 -26.04 5.26
C TRP A 853 4.09 -26.46 6.40
N ARG A 854 4.63 -26.62 7.62
CA ARG A 854 3.82 -26.88 8.82
C ARG A 854 2.91 -25.71 9.13
N ALA A 855 3.43 -24.48 9.10
CA ALA A 855 2.66 -23.26 9.27
C ALA A 855 1.57 -23.10 8.19
N ALA A 856 1.90 -23.38 6.94
CA ALA A 856 0.95 -23.38 5.84
C ALA A 856 -0.13 -24.47 6.01
N TRP A 857 0.22 -25.64 6.53
CA TRP A 857 -0.74 -26.70 6.84
C TRP A 857 -1.69 -26.30 7.96
N GLU A 858 -1.20 -25.67 9.03
CA GLU A 858 -2.05 -25.13 10.10
C GLU A 858 -3.01 -24.06 9.55
N MET A 859 -2.51 -23.17 8.70
CA MET A 859 -3.36 -22.19 8.00
C MET A 859 -4.41 -22.86 7.10
N VAL A 860 -4.09 -24.01 6.46
CA VAL A 860 -5.08 -24.81 5.71
C VAL A 860 -6.14 -25.40 6.65
N GLN A 861 -5.76 -25.84 7.85
CA GLN A 861 -6.70 -26.36 8.84
C GLN A 861 -7.68 -25.28 9.32
N ASP A 862 -7.21 -24.02 9.44
CA ASP A 862 -8.04 -22.88 9.81
C ASP A 862 -8.92 -22.39 8.65
N HIS A 863 -8.44 -22.51 7.40
CA HIS A 863 -9.11 -22.00 6.19
C HIS A 863 -9.30 -23.05 5.08
N PRO A 864 -9.93 -24.23 5.34
CA PRO A 864 -9.88 -25.36 4.41
C PRO A 864 -10.71 -25.17 3.13
N TRP A 865 -11.84 -24.47 3.21
CA TRP A 865 -12.84 -24.43 2.13
C TRP A 865 -12.57 -23.37 1.07
N LEU A 866 -12.28 -22.15 1.50
CA LEU A 866 -12.07 -20.98 0.62
C LEU A 866 -10.61 -20.51 0.61
N GLY A 867 -9.77 -21.03 1.51
CA GLY A 867 -8.45 -20.48 1.74
C GLY A 867 -8.49 -19.08 2.34
N VAL A 868 -7.34 -18.42 2.35
CA VAL A 868 -7.16 -17.01 2.75
C VAL A 868 -7.36 -16.05 1.56
N GLY A 869 -7.51 -16.58 0.34
CA GLY A 869 -7.70 -15.81 -0.88
C GLY A 869 -6.39 -15.48 -1.60
N LEU A 870 -6.53 -15.06 -2.87
CA LEU A 870 -5.40 -14.67 -3.72
C LEU A 870 -4.53 -13.59 -3.06
N ASP A 871 -3.22 -13.79 -3.05
CA ASP A 871 -2.19 -12.86 -2.56
C ASP A 871 -2.40 -12.39 -1.10
N ASN A 872 -3.08 -13.20 -0.28
CA ASN A 872 -3.35 -12.90 1.13
C ASN A 872 -2.41 -13.64 2.12
N PHE A 873 -1.69 -14.68 1.68
CA PHE A 873 -0.82 -15.52 2.54
C PHE A 873 0.13 -14.70 3.44
N LEU A 874 0.78 -13.68 2.88
CA LEU A 874 1.71 -12.79 3.60
C LEU A 874 1.12 -12.19 4.89
N TYR A 875 -0.16 -11.82 4.85
CA TYR A 875 -0.82 -11.13 5.96
C TYR A 875 -1.20 -12.08 7.10
N TYR A 876 -1.35 -13.37 6.79
CA TYR A 876 -1.70 -14.41 7.75
C TYR A 876 -0.45 -15.12 8.27
N TYR A 877 0.57 -15.32 7.43
CA TYR A 877 1.75 -16.13 7.77
C TYR A 877 2.44 -15.68 9.05
N GLY A 878 2.44 -14.37 9.33
CA GLY A 878 3.00 -13.79 10.54
C GLY A 878 2.43 -14.31 11.87
N ASP A 879 1.26 -14.95 11.85
CA ASP A 879 0.62 -15.59 13.01
C ASP A 879 0.98 -17.08 13.17
N TYR A 880 1.49 -17.70 12.10
CA TYR A 880 1.86 -19.12 12.06
C TYR A 880 3.38 -19.35 12.08
N VAL A 881 4.18 -18.27 12.16
CA VAL A 881 5.65 -18.38 12.20
C VAL A 881 6.07 -19.17 13.43
N ARG A 882 6.86 -20.21 13.19
CA ARG A 882 7.43 -21.05 14.25
C ARG A 882 8.71 -20.45 14.81
N PRO A 883 9.03 -20.68 16.10
CA PRO A 883 10.29 -20.25 16.69
C PRO A 883 11.50 -20.69 15.86
N GLY A 884 12.40 -19.75 15.55
CA GLY A 884 13.58 -19.95 14.71
C GLY A 884 13.36 -19.76 13.20
N ALA A 885 12.12 -19.54 12.75
CA ALA A 885 11.77 -19.29 11.34
C ALA A 885 11.36 -17.82 11.07
N GLU A 886 11.63 -16.90 11.99
CA GLU A 886 11.19 -15.50 11.95
C GLU A 886 11.83 -14.70 10.82
N ILE A 887 12.99 -15.13 10.33
CA ILE A 887 13.68 -14.50 9.19
C ILE A 887 12.83 -14.51 7.90
N ASP A 888 11.93 -15.49 7.78
CA ASP A 888 11.07 -15.69 6.61
C ASP A 888 9.64 -15.15 6.81
N ARG A 889 9.37 -14.38 7.88
CA ARG A 889 8.03 -13.89 8.24
C ARG A 889 7.29 -13.11 7.13
N TRP A 890 8.02 -12.60 6.14
CA TRP A 890 7.48 -11.78 5.05
C TRP A 890 7.33 -12.54 3.72
N LEU A 891 7.26 -13.88 3.75
CA LEU A 891 6.98 -14.68 2.56
C LEU A 891 5.55 -14.51 2.05
N SER A 892 5.38 -14.48 0.73
CA SER A 892 4.09 -14.32 0.06
C SER A 892 3.44 -15.63 -0.38
N HIS A 893 4.09 -16.78 -0.17
CA HIS A 893 3.58 -18.10 -0.54
C HIS A 893 4.31 -19.24 0.20
N PRO A 894 3.70 -20.42 0.33
CA PRO A 894 4.23 -21.53 1.13
C PRO A 894 5.35 -22.34 0.48
N HIS A 895 5.87 -21.96 -0.70
CA HIS A 895 6.87 -22.74 -1.45
C HIS A 895 6.46 -24.21 -1.69
N ASN A 896 5.18 -24.46 -1.96
CA ASN A 896 4.66 -25.78 -2.30
C ASN A 896 3.40 -25.61 -3.16
N LEU A 897 3.42 -26.16 -4.37
CA LEU A 897 2.37 -25.99 -5.37
C LEU A 897 0.98 -26.39 -4.86
N VAL A 898 0.86 -27.48 -4.09
CA VAL A 898 -0.45 -27.94 -3.60
C VAL A 898 -0.95 -27.04 -2.48
N LEU A 899 -0.10 -26.72 -1.50
CA LEU A 899 -0.45 -25.82 -0.40
C LEU A 899 -0.77 -24.41 -0.91
N ASP A 900 -0.06 -23.93 -1.93
CA ASP A 900 -0.27 -22.60 -2.51
C ASP A 900 -1.63 -22.51 -3.22
N PHE A 901 -2.01 -23.53 -4.02
CA PHE A 901 -3.36 -23.61 -4.59
C PHE A 901 -4.44 -23.75 -3.52
N TRP A 902 -4.20 -24.53 -2.46
CA TRP A 902 -5.17 -24.72 -1.39
C TRP A 902 -5.38 -23.43 -0.59
N LEU A 903 -4.31 -22.76 -0.15
CA LEU A 903 -4.43 -21.54 0.65
C LEU A 903 -5.00 -20.37 -0.15
N ARG A 904 -4.76 -20.30 -1.46
CA ARG A 904 -5.26 -19.19 -2.29
C ARG A 904 -6.70 -19.38 -2.75
N LEU A 905 -7.10 -20.63 -3.03
CA LEU A 905 -8.38 -20.95 -3.69
C LEU A 905 -9.26 -21.94 -2.91
N GLY A 906 -8.83 -22.33 -1.71
CA GLY A 906 -9.45 -23.41 -0.93
C GLY A 906 -9.22 -24.80 -1.52
N ILE A 907 -9.92 -25.80 -0.98
CA ILE A 907 -9.88 -27.18 -1.50
C ILE A 907 -10.26 -27.25 -2.99
N GLY A 908 -11.12 -26.34 -3.45
CA GLY A 908 -11.45 -26.19 -4.88
C GLY A 908 -10.22 -25.90 -5.74
N GLY A 909 -9.22 -25.17 -5.21
CA GLY A 909 -7.94 -24.93 -5.86
C GLY A 909 -7.17 -26.22 -6.17
N VAL A 910 -7.13 -27.15 -5.22
CA VAL A 910 -6.47 -28.46 -5.41
C VAL A 910 -7.19 -29.25 -6.50
N VAL A 911 -8.52 -29.25 -6.50
CA VAL A 911 -9.33 -29.89 -7.55
C VAL A 911 -9.03 -29.28 -8.92
N ALA A 912 -8.95 -27.94 -9.01
CA ALA A 912 -8.61 -27.25 -10.26
C ALA A 912 -7.19 -27.61 -10.75
N LEU A 913 -6.20 -27.65 -9.85
CA LEU A 913 -4.83 -28.06 -10.18
C LEU A 913 -4.78 -29.48 -10.75
N VAL A 914 -5.44 -30.44 -10.10
CA VAL A 914 -5.52 -31.83 -10.56
C VAL A 914 -6.21 -31.91 -11.92
N ALA A 915 -7.31 -31.18 -12.11
CA ALA A 915 -8.04 -31.15 -13.38
C ALA A 915 -7.19 -30.56 -14.53
N LEU A 916 -6.42 -29.50 -14.28
CA LEU A 916 -5.50 -28.90 -15.25
C LEU A 916 -4.40 -29.89 -15.65
N LEU A 917 -3.76 -30.55 -14.68
CA LEU A 917 -2.69 -31.52 -14.94
C LEU A 917 -3.20 -32.79 -15.65
N ALA A 918 -4.33 -33.34 -15.22
CA ALA A 918 -4.96 -34.49 -15.86
C ALA A 918 -5.43 -34.18 -17.28
N GLY A 919 -6.05 -33.01 -17.48
CA GLY A 919 -6.44 -32.50 -18.79
C GLY A 919 -5.23 -32.33 -19.72
N PHE A 920 -4.15 -31.74 -19.21
CA PHE A 920 -2.90 -31.58 -19.94
C PHE A 920 -2.30 -32.94 -20.34
N LEU A 921 -2.17 -33.89 -19.41
CA LEU A 921 -1.60 -35.21 -19.68
C LEU A 921 -2.39 -35.95 -20.77
N LYS A 922 -3.73 -35.99 -20.65
CA LYS A 922 -4.61 -36.63 -21.62
C LYS A 922 -4.46 -36.04 -23.03
N ARG A 923 -4.40 -34.71 -23.13
CA ARG A 923 -4.26 -34.01 -24.42
C ARG A 923 -2.84 -34.14 -24.98
N SER A 924 -1.83 -34.11 -24.13
CA SER A 924 -0.43 -34.33 -24.48
C SER A 924 -0.19 -35.73 -25.07
N LEU A 925 -0.76 -36.78 -24.47
CA LEU A 925 -0.68 -38.14 -25.01
C LEU A 925 -1.38 -38.26 -26.37
N THR A 926 -2.53 -37.60 -26.51
CA THR A 926 -3.26 -37.54 -27.79
C THR A 926 -2.39 -36.83 -28.84
N ALA A 927 -1.88 -35.65 -28.52
CA ALA A 927 -1.01 -34.84 -29.36
C ALA A 927 0.26 -35.58 -29.80
N TRP A 928 0.90 -36.28 -28.88
CA TRP A 928 2.09 -37.08 -29.14
C TRP A 928 1.81 -38.23 -30.11
N ARG A 929 0.68 -38.93 -29.95
CA ARG A 929 0.31 -40.08 -30.78
C ARG A 929 -0.19 -39.68 -32.17
N SER A 930 -0.92 -38.56 -32.28
CA SER A 930 -1.57 -38.16 -33.54
C SER A 930 -0.73 -37.22 -34.40
N SER A 931 0.36 -36.67 -33.88
CA SER A 931 1.19 -35.72 -34.63
C SER A 931 2.25 -36.43 -35.49
N PRO A 932 2.33 -36.13 -36.79
CA PRO A 932 3.41 -36.65 -37.63
C PRO A 932 4.77 -36.16 -37.13
N GLU A 933 5.83 -36.92 -37.41
CA GLU A 933 7.20 -36.54 -37.07
C GLU A 933 7.60 -35.20 -37.70
N GLY A 934 8.15 -34.31 -36.88
CA GLY A 934 8.55 -32.96 -37.28
C GLY A 934 8.56 -31.94 -36.15
N ASP A 935 8.73 -30.66 -36.50
CA ASP A 935 8.91 -29.57 -35.54
C ASP A 935 7.79 -29.48 -34.49
N TYR A 936 6.53 -29.69 -34.89
CA TYR A 936 5.39 -29.64 -33.96
C TYR A 936 5.46 -30.74 -32.89
N ARG A 937 5.89 -31.96 -33.26
CA ARG A 937 6.05 -33.08 -32.32
C ARG A 937 7.21 -32.83 -31.36
N ALA A 938 8.33 -32.29 -31.86
CA ALA A 938 9.46 -31.89 -31.03
C ALA A 938 9.09 -30.77 -30.03
N MET A 939 8.37 -29.74 -30.48
CA MET A 939 7.89 -28.67 -29.60
C MET A 939 6.91 -29.18 -28.55
N THR A 940 6.00 -30.07 -28.94
CA THR A 940 5.05 -30.71 -28.02
C THR A 940 5.79 -31.47 -26.92
N LEU A 941 6.82 -32.25 -27.27
CA LEU A 941 7.66 -32.94 -26.30
C LEU A 941 8.38 -31.95 -25.36
N GLY A 942 8.86 -30.83 -25.89
CA GLY A 942 9.43 -29.73 -25.11
C GLY A 942 8.46 -29.17 -24.06
N PHE A 943 7.22 -28.89 -24.43
CA PHE A 943 6.19 -28.41 -23.50
C PHE A 943 5.79 -29.46 -22.46
N ILE A 944 5.72 -30.74 -22.83
CA ILE A 944 5.46 -31.84 -21.86
C ILE A 944 6.58 -31.88 -20.81
N ALA A 945 7.84 -31.83 -21.25
CA ALA A 945 8.99 -31.80 -20.35
C ALA A 945 9.01 -30.53 -19.48
N GLY A 946 8.63 -29.36 -20.02
CA GLY A 946 8.49 -28.12 -19.26
C GLY A 946 7.37 -28.16 -18.20
N VAL A 947 6.25 -28.85 -18.47
CA VAL A 947 5.22 -29.05 -17.43
C VAL A 947 5.69 -30.03 -16.36
N ALA A 948 6.55 -31.00 -16.70
CA ALA A 948 7.18 -31.85 -15.70
C ALA A 948 8.12 -31.04 -14.78
N THR A 949 8.86 -30.04 -15.30
CA THR A 949 9.66 -29.14 -14.45
C THR A 949 8.78 -28.30 -13.54
N PHE A 950 7.66 -27.77 -14.05
CA PHE A 950 6.64 -27.05 -13.25
C PHE A 950 6.18 -27.86 -12.03
N VAL A 951 5.88 -29.15 -12.20
CA VAL A 951 5.45 -30.01 -11.08
C VAL A 951 6.63 -30.31 -10.14
N ALA A 952 7.80 -30.69 -10.69
CA ALA A 952 8.94 -31.13 -9.90
C ALA A 952 9.54 -30.00 -9.04
N HIS A 953 9.81 -28.83 -9.62
CA HIS A 953 10.30 -27.68 -8.86
C HIS A 953 9.17 -27.06 -8.01
N GLY A 954 7.92 -27.10 -8.49
CA GLY A 954 6.76 -26.64 -7.73
C GLY A 954 6.49 -27.41 -6.44
N ALA A 955 7.04 -28.63 -6.27
CA ALA A 955 7.01 -29.32 -4.99
C ALA A 955 7.71 -28.54 -3.87
N VAL A 956 8.61 -27.62 -4.23
CA VAL A 956 9.46 -26.89 -3.29
C VAL A 956 9.55 -25.38 -3.53
N ASP A 957 8.82 -24.81 -4.49
CA ASP A 957 8.84 -23.37 -4.76
C ASP A 957 7.50 -22.91 -5.37
N SER A 958 7.31 -21.60 -5.53
CA SER A 958 6.15 -21.02 -6.22
C SER A 958 6.20 -21.33 -7.70
N SER A 959 5.15 -21.96 -8.22
CA SER A 959 5.17 -22.52 -9.58
C SER A 959 4.08 -21.97 -10.50
N TYR A 960 3.02 -21.36 -9.96
CA TYR A 960 1.89 -20.87 -10.77
C TYR A 960 1.54 -19.39 -10.54
N PHE A 961 1.41 -18.93 -9.30
CA PHE A 961 0.86 -17.59 -8.98
C PHE A 961 1.86 -16.43 -9.19
N VAL A 962 2.53 -16.46 -10.35
CA VAL A 962 3.46 -15.44 -10.84
C VAL A 962 3.14 -15.25 -12.33
N VAL A 963 3.10 -14.00 -12.80
CA VAL A 963 2.53 -13.64 -14.12
C VAL A 963 3.18 -14.44 -15.26
N GLU A 964 4.50 -14.39 -15.41
CA GLU A 964 5.22 -15.10 -16.48
C GLU A 964 5.03 -16.63 -16.41
N LEU A 965 4.90 -17.20 -15.21
CA LEU A 965 4.76 -18.63 -14.98
C LEU A 965 3.34 -19.10 -15.33
N ALA A 966 2.32 -18.36 -14.92
CA ALA A 966 0.92 -18.61 -15.28
C ALA A 966 0.71 -18.49 -16.80
N TYR A 967 1.26 -17.46 -17.42
CA TYR A 967 1.16 -17.23 -18.86
C TYR A 967 1.85 -18.34 -19.67
N TRP A 968 3.06 -18.73 -19.27
CA TRP A 968 3.76 -19.84 -19.90
C TRP A 968 2.98 -21.16 -19.77
N PHE A 969 2.43 -21.43 -18.57
CA PHE A 969 1.64 -22.64 -18.34
C PHE A 969 0.38 -22.65 -19.21
N MET A 970 -0.35 -21.54 -19.26
CA MET A 970 -1.52 -21.37 -20.11
C MET A 970 -1.19 -21.48 -21.62
N PHE A 971 0.00 -21.03 -22.04
CA PHE A 971 0.50 -21.25 -23.39
C PHE A 971 0.69 -22.75 -23.67
N ALA A 972 1.36 -23.49 -22.77
CA ALA A 972 1.58 -24.93 -22.91
C ALA A 972 0.25 -25.72 -22.91
N LEU A 973 -0.70 -25.33 -22.06
CA LEU A 973 -2.05 -25.90 -22.07
C LEU A 973 -2.78 -25.66 -23.39
N ALA A 974 -2.73 -24.43 -23.90
CA ALA A 974 -3.34 -24.09 -25.19
C ALA A 974 -2.71 -24.87 -26.33
N TRP A 975 -1.38 -25.04 -26.33
CA TRP A 975 -0.64 -25.79 -27.36
C TRP A 975 -1.19 -27.20 -27.59
N VAL A 976 -1.34 -27.98 -26.52
CA VAL A 976 -1.88 -29.35 -26.58
C VAL A 976 -3.40 -29.39 -26.75
N GLY A 977 -4.09 -28.33 -26.31
CA GLY A 977 -5.52 -28.13 -26.52
C GLY A 977 -5.91 -28.05 -28.00
N ARG A 978 -5.00 -27.65 -28.90
CA ARG A 978 -5.28 -27.42 -30.33
C ARG A 978 -5.25 -28.67 -31.22
N VAL A 979 -4.85 -29.83 -30.72
CA VAL A 979 -4.78 -31.04 -31.55
C VAL A 979 -6.18 -31.57 -31.89
N GLU A 980 -6.53 -31.57 -33.17
CA GLU A 980 -7.77 -32.18 -33.67
C GLU A 980 -7.65 -33.72 -33.65
N GLN A 981 -8.64 -34.39 -33.05
CA GLN A 981 -8.83 -35.83 -33.25
C GLN A 981 -9.33 -36.04 -34.67
N LYS A 982 -8.55 -36.71 -35.53
CA LYS A 982 -9.14 -37.35 -36.71
C LYS A 982 -10.18 -38.35 -36.21
N ARG A 983 -11.47 -38.08 -36.44
CA ARG A 983 -12.50 -39.12 -36.33
C ARG A 983 -12.24 -40.10 -37.46
N HIS A 984 -11.94 -41.35 -37.13
CA HIS A 984 -12.14 -42.44 -38.08
C HIS A 984 -13.65 -42.51 -38.33
N THR A 985 -14.09 -41.99 -39.47
CA THR A 985 -15.34 -42.42 -40.10
C THR A 985 -15.08 -43.71 -40.83
#